data_AF-A0AAU6IL63-F1
#
_entry.id   AF-A0AAU6IL63-F1
#
_cell.length_a   1.000
_cell.length_b   1.000
_cell.length_c   1.000
_cell.angle_alpha   90.00
_cell.angle_beta   90.00
_cell.angle_gamma   90.00
#
_symmetry.space_group_name_H-M   'P 1'
#
loop_
_entity.id
_entity.type
_entity.pdbx_description
1 polymer ?
#
loop_
_entity_poly.entity_id
_entity_poly.type
_entity_poly.pdbx_seq_one_letter_code
_entity_poly.pdbx_strand_id
1 'polypeptide(L)'
;MPIASSTLSNWLNGQTAPLKANLSTYWDLILYLEKHAEGPHRRREEWKCLISQAMAERDRKHGGRPSNAPRPTRAAPFRFRHNAAMHLPQVLAGREAELDGLQGLIRSGSPYLALIAPAWAGKSAFLAAFATNHAPEDIDLVAYFIRRGHEPDPAQKFLSTMVTALSKHAGRKSGQADRTTLLALYEAAAQKSLDRRRNLLLLVDGLDEDTGAGIDGISIASLLPPQPCPGLRVLVSRRWHPPLPGDVPMHHPLHTAEQVPGFRPSPHAAVLRSTALNDLDALLHEQGWKREILGFLTLATGGLSHNDLVKLTDTGEHASSPIPHDVGRLLHSVVGRVAGPEDLEPDTFVLAHADLYDAATRGLGSRVLTELAQRLDAWADQYRADGWPESTPGYLLHHYPELMRSTGNHDRWTSFALDHRRLLRLADRGRSDVATASLDRLTQTATDARVLASVAASRSLLAGDSTVVPREVLRALGVVGDAARARSLALSPADPASKAVRLIDVVQALTAAGTRTAADHAAALAREATVWAEKAQQQDLTALPTEELDTAALLPRAAVALAATGQPDLATRLLASADICSPENVAAVAEAAALLLESHPSFAGRLLDELTAEADYQAQSPEGRPAFAREIWTAVAGADPRRTESTRDRAEEAAQRLEREPPDPLAVAPCSLTAPEAPEDVQRGTRNPARARRRPAADAAGTAPQSEESESRSQELLVAGETPDRAHALVAEARETEELLHRMSRLSDLGDGPQLRQAIEQFLQNAAGQNATAEWLHLLAHALACAPGGVEADQFTSVEAALPDTALRVKVLTSAALAHAGAGRPSEALTYATGAAEAIRRMKAPTRHEPLLVAQAFAHAGQTEEAEQWARPAHGRRPTGKAGIPYRRAALAVQIGLDPQTAVARMLSDDLPPPGLSPSATGHLRILRTRAAGARTEAQLASLETTARARLETEPLLATTLALLHAALGDTDRACHTAAQLPDPAARGLAQATLASYLTGIPAFPDVTANESHWTLSLLKVLIHHTHPPQPGHDTTVHDLVLQALTTSSWHQALPVLSRTTPTALTTITSTLNQHREP
;
A
#
# COMPACT_ATOMS: atom_id res chain seq x y z
N MET A 1 -10.34 -13.24 64.42
CA MET A 1 -10.65 -11.80 64.34
C MET A 1 -11.21 -11.48 62.97
N PRO A 2 -12.19 -10.58 62.80
CA PRO A 2 -12.69 -10.24 61.48
C PRO A 2 -11.61 -9.45 60.73
N ILE A 3 -11.21 -9.93 59.55
CA ILE A 3 -10.35 -9.18 58.63
C ILE A 3 -11.21 -8.02 58.10
N ALA A 4 -10.77 -6.78 58.28
CA ALA A 4 -11.46 -5.64 57.71
C ALA A 4 -11.52 -5.77 56.18
N SER A 5 -12.68 -5.48 55.57
CA SER A 5 -12.89 -5.59 54.11
C SER A 5 -11.85 -4.79 53.31
N SER A 6 -11.45 -3.63 53.83
CA SER A 6 -10.37 -2.82 53.27
C SER A 6 -9.03 -3.55 53.25
N THR A 7 -8.67 -4.28 54.31
CA THR A 7 -7.44 -5.07 54.38
C THR A 7 -7.46 -6.22 53.39
N LEU A 8 -8.59 -6.91 53.24
CA LEU A 8 -8.77 -7.99 52.27
C LEU A 8 -8.68 -7.47 50.84
N SER A 9 -9.36 -6.35 50.54
CA SER A 9 -9.30 -5.65 49.26
C SER A 9 -7.88 -5.23 48.92
N ASN A 10 -7.15 -4.65 49.89
CA ASN A 10 -5.77 -4.22 49.69
C ASN A 10 -4.81 -5.39 49.45
N TRP A 11 -5.07 -6.57 50.03
CA TRP A 11 -4.32 -7.80 49.73
C TRP A 11 -4.64 -8.32 48.33
N LEU A 12 -5.92 -8.41 47.97
CA LEU A 12 -6.37 -8.90 46.65
C LEU A 12 -5.91 -7.99 45.50
N ASN A 13 -5.82 -6.68 45.75
CA ASN A 13 -5.37 -5.70 44.78
C ASN A 13 -3.83 -5.51 44.76
N GLY A 14 -3.10 -6.29 45.56
CA GLY A 14 -1.62 -6.24 45.60
C GLY A 14 -1.05 -4.92 46.15
N GLN A 15 -1.86 -4.15 46.88
CA GLN A 15 -1.47 -2.87 47.48
C GLN A 15 -0.73 -3.06 48.81
N THR A 16 -1.03 -4.14 49.54
CA THR A 16 -0.34 -4.50 50.78
C THR A 16 -0.10 -6.01 50.83
N ALA A 17 0.92 -6.46 51.56
CA ALA A 17 1.19 -7.88 51.82
C ALA A 17 0.95 -8.23 53.30
N PRO A 18 0.70 -9.50 53.66
CA PRO A 18 0.48 -9.91 55.05
C PRO A 18 1.67 -9.54 55.95
N LEU A 19 1.39 -8.91 57.09
CA LEU A 19 2.40 -8.63 58.11
C LEU A 19 2.66 -9.87 58.96
N LYS A 20 3.88 -9.97 59.53
CA LYS A 20 4.23 -11.06 60.45
C LYS A 20 3.25 -11.19 61.63
N ALA A 21 2.71 -10.05 62.08
CA ALA A 21 1.69 -9.97 63.13
C ALA A 21 0.29 -10.48 62.71
N ASN A 22 -0.01 -10.53 61.40
CA ASN A 22 -1.32 -10.90 60.85
C ASN A 22 -1.32 -12.28 60.15
N LEU A 23 -0.21 -13.03 60.26
CA LEU A 23 -0.02 -14.32 59.61
C LEU A 23 -1.05 -15.37 60.07
N SER A 24 -1.39 -15.40 61.36
CA SER A 24 -2.41 -16.34 61.89
C SER A 24 -3.76 -16.12 61.22
N THR A 25 -4.21 -14.87 61.13
CA THR A 25 -5.47 -14.50 60.48
C THR A 25 -5.49 -14.82 58.98
N TYR A 26 -4.35 -14.69 58.31
CA TYR A 26 -4.19 -15.06 56.91
C TYR A 26 -4.29 -16.58 56.69
N TRP A 27 -3.71 -17.38 57.60
CA TRP A 27 -3.86 -18.83 57.59
C TRP A 27 -5.30 -19.28 57.84
N ASP A 28 -5.99 -18.63 58.77
CA ASP A 28 -7.40 -18.92 59.05
C ASP A 28 -8.29 -18.64 57.82
N LEU A 29 -7.99 -17.58 57.06
CA LEU A 29 -8.67 -17.26 55.80
C LEU A 29 -8.39 -18.29 54.71
N ILE A 30 -7.13 -18.72 54.53
CA ILE A 30 -6.78 -19.76 53.56
C ILE A 30 -7.56 -21.05 53.88
N LEU A 31 -7.55 -21.47 55.15
CA LEU A 31 -8.28 -22.66 55.59
C LEU A 31 -9.79 -22.52 55.37
N TYR A 32 -10.34 -21.32 55.58
CA TYR A 32 -11.74 -21.03 55.29
C TYR A 32 -12.06 -21.14 53.80
N LEU A 33 -11.24 -20.54 52.92
CA LEU A 33 -11.45 -20.55 51.47
C LEU A 33 -11.22 -21.93 50.85
N GLU A 34 -10.19 -22.66 51.31
CA GLU A 34 -9.95 -24.05 50.88
C GLU A 34 -11.12 -24.96 51.23
N LYS A 35 -11.73 -24.78 52.42
CA LYS A 35 -12.93 -25.53 52.81
C LYS A 35 -14.13 -25.30 51.88
N HIS A 36 -14.16 -24.20 51.12
CA HIS A 36 -15.27 -23.81 50.24
C HIS A 36 -14.92 -23.83 48.75
N ALA A 37 -13.74 -24.32 48.35
CA ALA A 37 -13.30 -24.36 46.95
C ALA A 37 -13.42 -25.78 46.36
N GLU A 38 -13.99 -25.92 45.15
CA GLU A 38 -14.24 -27.22 44.48
C GLU A 38 -13.04 -27.77 43.69
N GLY A 39 -11.80 -27.39 44.01
CA GLY A 39 -10.60 -27.73 43.23
C GLY A 39 -9.37 -28.11 44.08
N PRO A 40 -8.29 -28.66 43.47
CA PRO A 40 -7.13 -29.14 44.21
C PRO A 40 -6.41 -28.00 44.93
N HIS A 41 -6.26 -28.14 46.26
CA HIS A 41 -5.62 -27.14 47.11
C HIS A 41 -4.09 -27.24 47.07
N ARG A 42 -3.42 -26.10 47.23
CA ARG A 42 -1.95 -26.04 47.34
C ARG A 42 -1.51 -26.66 48.67
N ARG A 43 -0.31 -27.24 48.72
CA ARG A 43 0.22 -27.79 49.98
C ARG A 43 0.55 -26.66 50.94
N ARG A 44 0.42 -26.91 52.24
CA ARG A 44 0.71 -25.91 53.29
C ARG A 44 2.13 -25.33 53.20
N GLU A 45 3.09 -26.10 52.70
CA GLU A 45 4.47 -25.65 52.48
C GLU A 45 4.60 -24.67 51.31
N GLU A 46 3.82 -24.86 50.25
CA GLU A 46 3.76 -23.94 49.11
C GLU A 46 3.15 -22.60 49.53
N TRP A 47 2.07 -22.63 50.32
CA TRP A 47 1.49 -21.43 50.90
C TRP A 47 2.48 -20.69 51.81
N LYS A 48 3.23 -21.39 52.65
CA LYS A 48 4.31 -20.78 53.46
C LYS A 48 5.37 -20.11 52.60
N CYS A 49 5.79 -20.78 51.52
CA CYS A 49 6.77 -20.25 50.57
C CYS A 49 6.26 -18.97 49.89
N LEU A 50 5.04 -18.99 49.35
CA LEU A 50 4.43 -17.85 48.67
C LEU A 50 4.24 -16.64 49.59
N ILE A 51 3.80 -16.86 50.84
CA ILE A 51 3.66 -15.78 51.83
C ILE A 51 5.04 -15.20 52.17
N SER A 52 6.05 -16.04 52.36
CA SER A 52 7.41 -15.57 52.64
C SER A 52 8.02 -14.75 51.49
N GLN A 53 7.75 -15.15 50.24
CA GLN A 53 8.16 -14.41 49.04
C GLN A 53 7.44 -13.07 48.92
N ALA A 54 6.12 -13.03 49.14
CA ALA A 54 5.34 -11.80 49.12
C ALA A 54 5.79 -10.80 50.20
N MET A 55 6.15 -11.28 51.39
CA MET A 55 6.73 -10.45 52.45
C MET A 55 8.12 -9.92 52.10
N ALA A 56 8.99 -10.77 51.52
CA ALA A 56 10.32 -10.36 51.07
C ALA A 56 10.27 -9.31 49.96
N GLU A 57 9.34 -9.44 49.02
CA GLU A 57 9.18 -8.51 47.90
C GLU A 57 8.62 -7.15 48.35
N ARG A 58 7.75 -7.15 49.37
CA ARG A 58 7.32 -5.94 50.06
C ARG A 58 8.49 -5.23 50.74
N ASP A 59 9.33 -5.98 51.47
CA ASP A 59 10.47 -5.40 52.19
C ASP A 59 11.51 -4.81 51.22
N ARG A 60 11.55 -5.28 49.97
CA ARG A 60 12.33 -4.70 48.87
C ARG A 60 11.68 -3.48 48.20
N LYS A 61 10.46 -3.07 48.58
CA LYS A 61 9.67 -1.99 47.96
C LYS A 61 9.38 -2.17 46.46
N HIS A 62 9.41 -3.40 45.96
CA HIS A 62 9.07 -3.74 44.56
C HIS A 62 7.62 -4.23 44.40
N GLY A 63 6.86 -4.32 45.49
CA GLY A 63 5.46 -4.76 45.48
C GLY A 63 4.47 -3.60 45.41
N GLY A 64 3.93 -3.34 44.22
CA GLY A 64 2.77 -2.49 44.01
C GLY A 64 2.30 -2.60 42.57
N ARG A 65 1.03 -2.95 42.35
CA ARG A 65 0.42 -3.00 41.01
C ARG A 65 0.29 -1.56 40.46
N PRO A 66 0.76 -1.25 39.24
CA PRO A 66 0.51 0.05 38.62
C PRO A 66 -1.00 0.26 38.46
N SER A 67 -1.48 1.49 38.68
CA SER A 67 -2.91 1.85 38.61
C SER A 67 -3.57 1.53 37.26
N ASN A 68 -2.78 1.33 36.20
CA ASN A 68 -3.27 1.19 34.82
C ASN A 68 -3.10 -0.23 34.24
N ALA A 69 -2.82 -1.24 35.05
CA ALA A 69 -2.78 -2.63 34.55
C ALA A 69 -4.19 -3.24 34.56
N PRO A 70 -4.82 -3.54 33.40
CA PRO A 70 -6.19 -4.07 33.35
C PRO A 70 -6.33 -5.37 34.14
N ARG A 71 -7.51 -5.60 34.74
CA ARG A 71 -7.88 -6.89 35.35
C ARG A 71 -7.73 -8.00 34.30
N PRO A 72 -7.29 -9.21 34.67
CA PRO A 72 -7.31 -10.35 33.77
C PRO A 72 -8.78 -10.78 33.56
N THR A 73 -9.50 -10.09 32.69
CA THR A 73 -10.61 -10.69 31.95
C THR A 73 -10.01 -11.82 31.12
N ARG A 74 -10.69 -12.98 31.10
CA ARG A 74 -10.23 -14.16 30.36
C ARG A 74 -10.16 -13.79 28.88
N ALA A 75 -8.97 -13.44 28.37
CA ALA A 75 -8.80 -12.91 27.02
C ALA A 75 -9.50 -13.82 26.01
N ALA A 76 -10.31 -13.28 25.09
CA ALA A 76 -10.98 -14.07 24.05
C ALA A 76 -9.96 -14.92 23.25
N PRO A 77 -10.35 -16.09 22.72
CA PRO A 77 -9.47 -16.88 21.86
C PRO A 77 -9.11 -16.10 20.59
N PHE A 78 -7.85 -16.19 20.18
CA PHE A 78 -7.41 -15.58 18.94
C PHE A 78 -8.01 -16.35 17.74
N ARG A 79 -8.58 -15.63 16.77
CA ARG A 79 -9.17 -16.20 15.56
C ARG A 79 -8.66 -15.43 14.34
N PHE A 80 -7.97 -16.12 13.45
CA PHE A 80 -7.61 -15.63 12.12
C PHE A 80 -8.08 -16.63 11.07
N ARG A 81 -8.78 -16.14 10.03
CA ARG A 81 -9.43 -16.98 9.02
C ARG A 81 -9.23 -16.39 7.63
N HIS A 82 -8.26 -16.89 6.89
CA HIS A 82 -8.04 -16.50 5.50
C HIS A 82 -8.91 -17.36 4.58
N ASN A 83 -9.77 -16.72 3.78
CA ASN A 83 -10.65 -17.34 2.76
C ASN A 83 -11.71 -18.34 3.25
N ALA A 84 -11.88 -18.51 4.57
CA ALA A 84 -12.82 -19.50 5.12
C ALA A 84 -14.30 -19.21 4.78
N ALA A 85 -14.70 -17.92 4.74
CA ALA A 85 -16.10 -17.53 4.56
C ALA A 85 -16.70 -17.98 3.22
N MET A 86 -15.88 -18.09 2.18
CA MET A 86 -16.32 -18.51 0.85
C MET A 86 -16.74 -19.98 0.78
N HIS A 87 -16.18 -20.81 1.65
CA HIS A 87 -16.46 -22.23 1.69
C HIS A 87 -17.55 -22.57 2.71
N LEU A 88 -18.09 -21.57 3.42
CA LEU A 88 -19.11 -21.78 4.43
C LEU A 88 -20.45 -22.13 3.78
N PRO A 89 -21.00 -23.34 4.01
CA PRO A 89 -22.31 -23.69 3.48
C PRO A 89 -23.43 -23.00 4.26
N GLN A 90 -24.57 -22.74 3.60
CA GLN A 90 -25.80 -22.27 4.28
C GLN A 90 -26.31 -23.29 5.31
N VAL A 91 -26.21 -24.59 4.99
CA VAL A 91 -26.56 -25.70 5.89
C VAL A 91 -25.54 -26.84 5.70
N LEU A 92 -24.88 -27.27 6.78
CA LEU A 92 -23.99 -28.43 6.78
C LEU A 92 -24.73 -29.67 7.32
N ALA A 93 -25.56 -30.30 6.49
CA ALA A 93 -26.42 -31.39 6.93
C ALA A 93 -25.65 -32.68 7.27
N GLY A 94 -25.92 -33.25 8.45
CA GLY A 94 -25.51 -34.61 8.83
C GLY A 94 -24.03 -34.78 9.15
N ARG A 95 -23.39 -33.73 9.68
CA ARG A 95 -21.95 -33.66 9.99
C ARG A 95 -21.64 -33.25 11.42
N GLU A 96 -22.67 -33.14 12.25
CA GLU A 96 -22.58 -32.69 13.65
C GLU A 96 -21.67 -33.62 14.47
N ALA A 97 -21.87 -34.94 14.33
CA ALA A 97 -21.05 -35.94 15.02
C ALA A 97 -19.56 -35.90 14.62
N GLU A 98 -19.26 -35.53 13.37
CA GLU A 98 -17.88 -35.40 12.89
C GLU A 98 -17.23 -34.11 13.37
N LEU A 99 -17.98 -33.01 13.49
CA LEU A 99 -17.52 -31.76 14.09
C LEU A 99 -17.18 -31.97 15.57
N ASP A 100 -18.04 -32.67 16.32
CA ASP A 100 -17.79 -33.03 17.72
C ASP A 100 -16.58 -33.95 17.86
N GLY A 101 -16.46 -34.95 16.98
CA GLY A 101 -15.31 -35.85 16.93
C GLY A 101 -13.99 -35.12 16.64
N LEU A 102 -14.00 -34.13 15.74
CA LEU A 102 -12.83 -33.32 15.43
C LEU A 102 -12.35 -32.51 16.63
N GLN A 103 -13.27 -31.93 17.42
CA GLN A 103 -12.89 -31.24 18.66
C GLN A 103 -12.19 -32.18 19.64
N GLY A 104 -12.67 -33.42 19.76
CA GLY A 104 -12.04 -34.47 20.57
C GLY A 104 -10.62 -34.81 20.10
N LEU A 105 -10.42 -34.94 18.78
CA LEU A 105 -9.12 -35.25 18.18
C LEU A 105 -8.09 -34.13 18.34
N ILE A 106 -8.52 -32.88 18.20
CA ILE A 106 -7.64 -31.72 18.43
C ILE A 106 -7.18 -31.69 19.90
N ARG A 107 -8.00 -32.19 20.84
CA ARG A 107 -7.66 -32.32 22.26
C ARG A 107 -6.85 -33.58 22.60
N SER A 108 -6.99 -34.68 21.83
CA SER A 108 -6.50 -36.02 22.21
C SER A 108 -4.99 -36.26 22.07
N GLY A 109 -4.24 -35.38 21.39
CA GLY A 109 -2.79 -35.31 21.60
C GLY A 109 -1.86 -35.39 20.39
N SER A 110 -2.34 -35.68 19.17
CA SER A 110 -1.45 -35.67 17.98
C SER A 110 -1.14 -34.25 17.51
N PRO A 111 0.13 -33.91 17.22
CA PRO A 111 0.49 -32.57 16.76
C PRO A 111 0.13 -32.32 15.29
N TYR A 112 -0.07 -33.37 14.51
CA TYR A 112 -0.45 -33.30 13.10
C TYR A 112 -1.66 -34.18 12.83
N LEU A 113 -2.71 -33.54 12.34
CA LEU A 113 -3.95 -34.16 11.88
C LEU A 113 -4.11 -33.94 10.38
N ALA A 114 -4.59 -34.95 9.68
CA ALA A 114 -4.87 -34.86 8.26
C ALA A 114 -6.31 -35.30 7.94
N LEU A 115 -7.09 -34.38 7.39
CA LEU A 115 -8.37 -34.67 6.76
C LEU A 115 -8.12 -35.09 5.31
N ILE A 116 -7.96 -36.40 5.10
CA ILE A 116 -7.72 -36.97 3.78
C ILE A 116 -9.03 -37.53 3.23
N ALA A 117 -9.50 -36.94 2.14
CA ALA A 117 -10.68 -37.43 1.45
C ALA A 117 -10.56 -37.12 -0.04
N PRO A 118 -11.23 -37.90 -0.93
CA PRO A 118 -11.26 -37.59 -2.34
C PRO A 118 -11.83 -36.19 -2.59
N ALA A 119 -11.63 -35.69 -3.82
CA ALA A 119 -12.33 -34.50 -4.27
C ALA A 119 -13.84 -34.66 -4.10
N TRP A 120 -14.55 -33.56 -3.85
CA TRP A 120 -16.00 -33.56 -3.60
C TRP A 120 -16.46 -34.40 -2.40
N ALA A 121 -15.61 -34.60 -1.39
CA ALA A 121 -16.02 -35.23 -0.13
C ALA A 121 -16.72 -34.25 0.84
N GLY A 122 -16.61 -32.93 0.61
CA GLY A 122 -17.10 -31.89 1.52
C GLY A 122 -16.06 -31.36 2.52
N LYS A 123 -14.76 -31.60 2.29
CA LYS A 123 -13.66 -31.20 3.20
C LYS A 123 -13.67 -29.71 3.54
N SER A 124 -13.60 -28.85 2.51
CA SER A 124 -13.51 -27.39 2.68
C SER A 124 -14.75 -26.83 3.38
N ALA A 125 -15.94 -27.29 3.02
CA ALA A 125 -17.19 -26.90 3.68
C ALA A 125 -17.23 -27.31 5.16
N PHE A 126 -16.78 -28.53 5.46
CA PHE A 126 -16.67 -29.04 6.83
C PHE A 126 -15.68 -28.22 7.66
N LEU A 127 -14.47 -27.97 7.14
CA LEU A 127 -13.44 -27.20 7.83
C LEU A 127 -13.78 -25.71 7.96
N ALA A 128 -14.48 -25.12 6.98
CA ALA A 128 -14.96 -23.74 7.06
C ALA A 128 -16.05 -23.59 8.14
N ALA A 129 -17.00 -24.53 8.20
CA ALA A 129 -18.01 -24.58 9.25
C ALA A 129 -17.38 -24.80 10.65
N PHE A 130 -16.34 -25.63 10.73
CA PHE A 130 -15.58 -25.81 11.96
C PHE A 130 -14.87 -24.51 12.37
N ALA A 131 -14.07 -23.92 11.48
CA ALA A 131 -13.29 -22.73 11.75
C ALA A 131 -14.17 -21.53 12.14
N THR A 132 -15.35 -21.42 11.54
CA THR A 132 -16.28 -20.28 11.72
C THR A 132 -17.14 -20.43 12.97
N ASN A 133 -17.80 -21.59 13.11
CA ASN A 133 -18.91 -21.75 14.06
C ASN A 133 -18.65 -22.77 15.19
N HIS A 134 -17.63 -23.63 15.08
CA HIS A 134 -17.46 -24.77 16.00
C HIS A 134 -16.05 -24.89 16.61
N ALA A 135 -15.18 -23.90 16.41
CA ALA A 135 -13.84 -23.90 16.99
C ALA A 135 -13.92 -23.69 18.52
N PRO A 136 -13.38 -24.61 19.35
CA PRO A 136 -13.48 -24.53 20.80
C PRO A 136 -12.82 -23.31 21.44
N GLU A 137 -13.37 -22.80 22.55
CA GLU A 137 -12.84 -21.62 23.28
C GLU A 137 -11.46 -21.83 23.92
N ASP A 138 -11.06 -23.08 24.13
CA ASP A 138 -9.75 -23.49 24.65
C ASP A 138 -8.66 -23.55 23.56
N ILE A 139 -8.96 -23.09 22.35
CA ILE A 139 -8.05 -23.09 21.20
C ILE A 139 -7.94 -21.68 20.63
N ASP A 140 -6.72 -21.25 20.30
CA ASP A 140 -6.46 -20.13 19.39
C ASP A 140 -6.34 -20.70 17.96
N LEU A 141 -6.98 -20.08 16.96
CA LEU A 141 -7.08 -20.62 15.59
C LEU A 141 -6.45 -19.68 14.56
N VAL A 142 -5.62 -20.25 13.69
CA VAL A 142 -5.15 -19.63 12.45
C VAL A 142 -5.50 -20.57 11.29
N ALA A 143 -6.46 -20.17 10.46
CA ALA A 143 -6.97 -20.96 9.35
C ALA A 143 -6.61 -20.33 8.00
N TYR A 144 -6.15 -21.15 7.05
CA TYR A 144 -5.78 -20.75 5.70
C TYR A 144 -6.38 -21.73 4.67
N PHE A 145 -7.19 -21.22 3.74
CA PHE A 145 -7.82 -22.00 2.69
C PHE A 145 -7.13 -21.71 1.35
N ILE A 146 -6.44 -22.72 0.80
CA ILE A 146 -5.66 -22.64 -0.44
C ILE A 146 -6.61 -22.65 -1.66
N ARG A 147 -6.31 -21.84 -2.67
CA ARG A 147 -7.05 -21.80 -3.94
C ARG A 147 -6.11 -21.89 -5.13
N ARG A 148 -6.45 -22.73 -6.11
CA ARG A 148 -5.66 -22.95 -7.33
C ARG A 148 -5.89 -21.81 -8.33
N GLY A 149 -4.81 -21.31 -8.96
CA GLY A 149 -4.88 -20.35 -10.08
C GLY A 149 -5.13 -18.88 -9.72
N HIS A 150 -5.47 -18.57 -8.47
CA HIS A 150 -5.79 -17.19 -8.06
C HIS A 150 -4.56 -16.35 -7.64
N GLU A 151 -3.45 -16.99 -7.26
CA GLU A 151 -2.26 -16.29 -6.77
C GLU A 151 -1.04 -16.73 -7.60
N PRO A 152 -0.24 -15.78 -8.14
CA PRO A 152 0.93 -16.09 -8.98
C PRO A 152 2.09 -16.73 -8.21
N ASP A 153 2.11 -16.60 -6.88
CA ASP A 153 3.02 -17.33 -5.98
C ASP A 153 2.29 -17.72 -4.67
N PRO A 154 1.67 -18.92 -4.64
CA PRO A 154 0.89 -19.38 -3.49
C PRO A 154 1.73 -19.50 -2.20
N ALA A 155 3.00 -19.87 -2.32
CA ALA A 155 3.89 -20.07 -1.18
C ALA A 155 4.26 -18.72 -0.55
N GLN A 156 4.63 -17.72 -1.35
CA GLN A 156 4.94 -16.39 -0.83
C GLN A 156 3.71 -15.70 -0.22
N LYS A 157 2.52 -15.92 -0.80
CA LYS A 157 1.26 -15.44 -0.23
C LYS A 157 0.95 -16.10 1.11
N PHE A 158 1.07 -17.41 1.19
CA PHE A 158 0.94 -18.14 2.46
C PHE A 158 1.91 -17.58 3.50
N LEU A 159 3.18 -17.41 3.12
CA LEU A 159 4.24 -16.99 4.02
C LEU A 159 3.99 -15.58 4.56
N SER A 160 3.71 -14.60 3.70
CA SER A 160 3.38 -13.23 4.12
C SER A 160 2.12 -13.16 5.00
N THR A 161 1.08 -13.93 4.67
CA THR A 161 -0.17 -14.00 5.44
C THR A 161 0.06 -14.60 6.83
N MET A 162 0.80 -15.71 6.89
CA MET A 162 1.08 -16.43 8.12
C MET A 162 2.03 -15.67 9.05
N VAL A 163 3.09 -15.05 8.50
CA VAL A 163 3.99 -14.18 9.27
C VAL A 163 3.21 -13.04 9.91
N THR A 164 2.29 -12.42 9.16
CA THR A 164 1.43 -11.35 9.67
C THR A 164 0.52 -11.85 10.80
N ALA A 165 -0.28 -12.91 10.55
CA ALA A 165 -1.24 -13.42 11.52
C ALA A 165 -0.58 -13.92 12.82
N LEU A 166 0.55 -14.62 12.71
CA LEU A 166 1.27 -15.16 13.87
C LEU A 166 2.03 -14.08 14.62
N SER A 167 2.55 -13.04 13.94
CA SER A 167 3.17 -11.88 14.60
C SER A 167 2.15 -11.15 15.46
N LYS A 168 0.94 -10.93 14.93
CA LYS A 168 -0.19 -10.37 15.68
C LYS A 168 -0.53 -11.20 16.91
N HIS A 169 -0.69 -12.52 16.75
CA HIS A 169 -0.97 -13.39 17.89
C HIS A 169 0.17 -13.35 18.91
N ALA A 170 1.42 -13.47 18.48
CA ALA A 170 2.60 -13.41 19.34
C ALA A 170 2.80 -12.04 20.02
N GLY A 171 2.27 -10.96 19.46
CA GLY A 171 2.53 -9.59 19.91
C GLY A 171 3.93 -9.11 19.53
N ARG A 172 4.43 -9.56 18.38
CA ARG A 172 5.71 -9.14 17.79
C ARG A 172 5.45 -8.25 16.58
N LYS A 173 6.40 -7.38 16.22
CA LYS A 173 6.35 -6.65 14.96
C LYS A 173 6.51 -7.64 13.79
N SER A 174 5.73 -7.47 12.74
CA SER A 174 5.83 -8.27 11.51
C SER A 174 7.23 -8.09 10.92
N GLY A 175 7.97 -9.20 10.82
CA GLY A 175 9.29 -9.24 10.19
C GLY A 175 9.22 -9.41 8.67
N GLN A 176 10.37 -9.66 8.04
CA GLN A 176 10.38 -10.08 6.64
C GLN A 176 9.61 -11.39 6.47
N ALA A 177 8.86 -11.48 5.37
CA ALA A 177 8.18 -12.69 4.97
C ALA A 177 9.23 -13.69 4.43
N ASP A 178 9.95 -14.36 5.34
CA ASP A 178 10.82 -15.49 5.06
C ASP A 178 10.52 -16.74 5.94
N ARG A 179 11.06 -17.88 5.54
CA ARG A 179 10.82 -19.19 6.22
C ARG A 179 11.32 -19.20 7.66
N THR A 180 12.47 -18.58 7.93
CA THR A 180 13.11 -18.56 9.25
C THR A 180 12.24 -17.82 10.26
N THR A 181 11.72 -16.67 9.85
CA THR A 181 10.80 -15.82 10.61
C THR A 181 9.50 -16.56 10.89
N LEU A 182 8.94 -17.22 9.87
CA LEU A 182 7.71 -18.01 10.03
C LEU A 182 7.85 -19.13 11.07
N LEU A 183 8.94 -19.89 11.03
CA LEU A 183 9.21 -20.97 12.00
C LEU A 183 9.32 -20.43 13.44
N ALA A 184 10.05 -19.34 13.64
CA ALA A 184 10.18 -18.69 14.94
C ALA A 184 8.84 -18.14 15.47
N LEU A 185 7.94 -17.74 14.55
CA LEU A 185 6.61 -17.26 14.90
C LEU A 185 5.65 -18.38 15.30
N TYR A 186 5.71 -19.56 14.68
CA TYR A 186 4.94 -20.73 15.15
C TYR A 186 5.22 -21.04 16.62
N GLU A 187 6.49 -21.04 17.01
CA GLU A 187 6.90 -21.30 18.39
C GLU A 187 6.42 -20.21 19.35
N ALA A 188 6.61 -18.94 19.00
CA ALA A 188 6.21 -17.81 19.83
C ALA A 188 4.68 -17.72 20.03
N ALA A 189 3.94 -17.95 18.95
CA ALA A 189 2.48 -17.97 18.92
C ALA A 189 1.94 -19.11 19.79
N ALA A 190 2.49 -20.32 19.66
CA ALA A 190 2.09 -21.47 20.47
C ALA A 190 2.41 -21.30 21.95
N GLN A 191 3.59 -20.76 22.28
CA GLN A 191 3.97 -20.48 23.67
C GLN A 191 3.00 -19.48 24.31
N LYS A 192 2.60 -18.43 23.60
CA LYS A 192 1.62 -17.45 24.09
C LYS A 192 0.23 -18.05 24.30
N SER A 193 -0.20 -18.98 23.45
CA SER A 193 -1.42 -19.76 23.67
C SER A 193 -1.31 -20.61 24.93
N LEU A 194 -0.18 -21.30 25.14
CA LEU A 194 0.06 -22.11 26.33
C LEU A 194 0.07 -21.28 27.63
N ASP A 195 0.68 -20.09 27.60
CA ASP A 195 0.67 -19.16 28.74
C ASP A 195 -0.77 -18.77 29.15
N ARG A 196 -1.70 -18.83 28.19
CA ARG A 196 -3.15 -18.61 28.38
C ARG A 196 -3.95 -19.90 28.62
N ARG A 197 -3.26 -21.04 28.80
CA ARG A 197 -3.83 -22.39 28.92
C ARG A 197 -4.69 -22.80 27.73
N ARG A 198 -4.29 -22.40 26.53
CA ARG A 198 -4.90 -22.78 25.25
C ARG A 198 -3.90 -23.48 24.34
N ASN A 199 -4.40 -24.21 23.36
CA ASN A 199 -3.59 -24.71 22.25
C ASN A 199 -3.73 -23.78 21.03
N LEU A 200 -2.68 -23.68 20.22
CA LEU A 200 -2.74 -23.03 18.91
C LEU A 200 -3.04 -24.09 17.85
N LEU A 201 -4.10 -23.89 17.07
CA LEU A 201 -4.45 -24.71 15.91
C LEU A 201 -4.14 -23.96 14.62
N LEU A 202 -3.23 -24.53 13.83
CA LEU A 202 -2.99 -24.16 12.44
C LEU A 202 -3.84 -25.04 11.52
N LEU A 203 -4.84 -24.48 10.86
CA LEU A 203 -5.70 -25.19 9.92
C LEU A 203 -5.33 -24.78 8.49
N VAL A 204 -4.95 -25.74 7.65
CA VAL A 204 -4.64 -25.49 6.23
C VAL A 204 -5.52 -26.39 5.35
N ASP A 205 -6.49 -25.81 4.65
CA ASP A 205 -7.37 -26.53 3.73
C ASP A 205 -6.82 -26.51 2.30
N GLY A 206 -6.91 -27.64 1.60
CA GLY A 206 -6.59 -27.73 0.17
C GLY A 206 -5.10 -27.82 -0.14
N LEU A 207 -4.30 -28.55 0.65
CA LEU A 207 -2.84 -28.66 0.45
C LEU A 207 -2.46 -29.25 -0.92
N ASP A 208 -3.36 -30.00 -1.55
CA ASP A 208 -3.20 -30.55 -2.90
C ASP A 208 -3.46 -29.55 -4.05
N GLU A 209 -4.03 -28.38 -3.75
CA GLU A 209 -4.27 -27.30 -4.72
C GLU A 209 -3.02 -26.39 -4.89
N ASP A 210 -1.98 -26.62 -4.09
CA ASP A 210 -0.67 -26.01 -4.26
C ASP A 210 0.07 -26.64 -5.45
N THR A 211 0.34 -25.82 -6.46
CA THR A 211 0.99 -26.25 -7.71
C THR A 211 2.51 -26.19 -7.64
N GLY A 212 3.11 -25.63 -6.58
CA GLY A 212 4.56 -25.53 -6.41
C GLY A 212 5.29 -24.68 -7.46
N ALA A 213 4.55 -23.85 -8.23
CA ALA A 213 5.06 -23.13 -9.41
C ALA A 213 5.74 -21.78 -9.10
N GLY A 214 6.06 -21.49 -7.84
CA GLY A 214 6.77 -20.27 -7.43
C GLY A 214 8.22 -20.22 -7.96
N ILE A 215 8.84 -19.02 -7.91
CA ILE A 215 10.19 -18.74 -8.45
C ILE A 215 11.26 -19.69 -7.87
N ASP A 216 11.05 -20.17 -6.64
CA ASP A 216 11.99 -21.05 -5.91
C ASP A 216 11.55 -22.53 -5.86
N GLY A 217 10.39 -22.89 -6.41
CA GLY A 217 9.85 -24.26 -6.36
C GLY A 217 9.45 -24.75 -4.95
N ILE A 218 9.22 -23.83 -4.01
CA ILE A 218 8.87 -24.12 -2.61
C ILE A 218 7.35 -24.35 -2.50
N SER A 219 6.94 -25.45 -1.89
CA SER A 219 5.53 -25.74 -1.58
C SER A 219 5.12 -25.21 -0.20
N ILE A 220 3.84 -24.88 -0.04
CA ILE A 220 3.22 -24.57 1.27
C ILE A 220 3.43 -25.73 2.25
N ALA A 221 3.37 -26.97 1.75
CA ALA A 221 3.60 -28.16 2.56
C ALA A 221 4.98 -28.17 3.23
N SER A 222 6.02 -27.65 2.56
CA SER A 222 7.39 -27.56 3.10
C SER A 222 7.59 -26.43 4.12
N LEU A 223 6.67 -25.46 4.15
CA LEU A 223 6.67 -24.31 5.07
C LEU A 223 5.99 -24.62 6.41
N LEU A 224 5.23 -25.71 6.48
CA LEU A 224 4.62 -26.18 7.71
C LEU A 224 5.68 -26.63 8.72
N PRO A 225 5.42 -26.51 10.04
CA PRO A 225 6.44 -26.71 11.07
C PRO A 225 6.93 -28.18 11.10
N PRO A 226 8.20 -28.46 10.77
CA PRO A 226 8.72 -29.83 10.71
C PRO A 226 8.86 -30.47 12.09
N GLN A 227 8.91 -29.67 13.14
CA GLN A 227 8.93 -30.09 14.54
C GLN A 227 7.94 -29.22 15.33
N PRO A 228 6.67 -29.61 15.44
CA PRO A 228 5.66 -28.82 16.14
C PRO A 228 5.99 -28.76 17.63
N CYS A 229 6.08 -27.55 18.17
CA CYS A 229 6.34 -27.31 19.58
C CYS A 229 5.13 -27.72 20.46
N PRO A 230 5.32 -27.90 21.78
CA PRO A 230 4.20 -28.15 22.70
C PRO A 230 3.12 -27.07 22.55
N GLY A 231 1.85 -27.49 22.54
CA GLY A 231 0.72 -26.58 22.39
C GLY A 231 0.37 -26.18 20.95
N LEU A 232 1.21 -26.52 19.96
CA LEU A 232 0.90 -26.34 18.54
C LEU A 232 0.25 -27.61 17.95
N ARG A 233 -0.87 -27.42 17.26
CA ARG A 233 -1.58 -28.44 16.49
C ARG A 233 -1.68 -27.99 15.05
N VAL A 234 -1.46 -28.89 14.10
CA VAL A 234 -1.62 -28.63 12.67
C VAL A 234 -2.67 -29.57 12.12
N LEU A 235 -3.72 -29.02 11.51
CA LEU A 235 -4.76 -29.76 10.80
C LEU A 235 -4.68 -29.40 9.32
N VAL A 236 -4.34 -30.36 8.47
CA VAL A 236 -4.31 -30.16 7.02
C VAL A 236 -5.45 -30.91 6.34
N SER A 237 -5.97 -30.37 5.25
CA SER A 237 -6.87 -31.09 4.35
C SER A 237 -6.16 -31.35 3.03
N ARG A 238 -6.31 -32.59 2.50
CA ARG A 238 -5.74 -32.95 1.20
C ARG A 238 -6.45 -34.12 0.53
N ARG A 239 -6.10 -34.38 -0.74
CA ARG A 239 -6.47 -35.60 -1.48
C ARG A 239 -5.48 -36.74 -1.21
N TRP A 240 -5.91 -37.96 -1.55
CA TRP A 240 -5.05 -39.15 -1.57
C TRP A 240 -3.97 -39.05 -2.65
N HIS A 241 -4.31 -38.42 -3.78
CA HIS A 241 -3.43 -38.16 -4.91
C HIS A 241 -3.67 -36.72 -5.40
N PRO A 242 -2.63 -35.96 -5.77
CA PRO A 242 -1.20 -36.34 -5.81
C PRO A 242 -0.58 -36.59 -4.41
N PRO A 243 0.58 -37.28 -4.31
CA PRO A 243 1.32 -37.41 -3.07
C PRO A 243 1.83 -36.04 -2.56
N LEU A 244 2.43 -35.99 -1.36
CA LEU A 244 3.05 -34.75 -0.90
C LEU A 244 4.12 -34.28 -1.91
N PRO A 245 4.30 -32.96 -2.10
CA PRO A 245 5.36 -32.39 -2.94
C PRO A 245 6.76 -32.92 -2.58
N GLY A 246 7.64 -33.03 -3.59
CA GLY A 246 8.96 -33.66 -3.45
C GLY A 246 9.97 -32.89 -2.59
N ASP A 247 9.71 -31.62 -2.33
CA ASP A 247 10.46 -30.73 -1.43
C ASP A 247 10.08 -30.92 0.05
N VAL A 248 9.05 -31.70 0.36
CA VAL A 248 8.72 -32.10 1.74
C VAL A 248 9.69 -33.22 2.19
N PRO A 249 10.50 -33.02 3.25
CA PRO A 249 11.42 -34.04 3.71
C PRO A 249 10.70 -35.31 4.20
N MET A 250 11.27 -36.49 3.95
CA MET A 250 10.68 -37.78 4.35
C MET A 250 10.42 -37.92 5.86
N HIS A 251 11.16 -37.18 6.69
CA HIS A 251 10.99 -37.16 8.14
C HIS A 251 9.95 -36.15 8.62
N HIS A 252 9.28 -35.44 7.70
CA HIS A 252 8.27 -34.44 8.05
C HIS A 252 7.02 -35.12 8.65
N PRO A 253 6.45 -34.63 9.78
CA PRO A 253 5.28 -35.23 10.43
C PRO A 253 4.03 -35.35 9.55
N LEU A 254 3.96 -34.57 8.46
CA LEU A 254 2.90 -34.67 7.44
C LEU A 254 2.80 -36.06 6.81
N HIS A 255 3.91 -36.81 6.69
CA HIS A 255 3.91 -38.17 6.16
C HIS A 255 3.21 -39.17 7.10
N THR A 256 3.21 -38.88 8.40
CA THR A 256 2.68 -39.75 9.46
C THR A 256 1.56 -39.08 10.25
N ALA A 257 0.92 -38.04 9.68
CA ALA A 257 -0.15 -37.30 10.33
C ALA A 257 -1.33 -38.23 10.66
N GLU A 258 -1.90 -38.07 11.86
CA GLU A 258 -3.04 -38.86 12.29
C GLU A 258 -4.26 -38.47 11.43
N GLN A 259 -4.86 -39.45 10.76
CA GLN A 259 -5.98 -39.18 9.88
C GLN A 259 -7.25 -39.00 10.69
N VAL A 260 -8.05 -37.99 10.34
CA VAL A 260 -9.39 -37.82 10.92
C VAL A 260 -10.24 -39.04 10.53
N PRO A 261 -10.60 -39.91 11.49
CA PRO A 261 -11.22 -41.19 11.20
C PRO A 261 -12.68 -41.01 10.78
N GLY A 262 -13.15 -41.92 9.93
CA GLY A 262 -14.57 -42.03 9.61
C GLY A 262 -15.14 -40.93 8.69
N PHE A 263 -14.31 -40.01 8.19
CA PHE A 263 -14.77 -38.96 7.28
C PHE A 263 -15.16 -39.54 5.92
N ARG A 264 -16.45 -39.82 5.74
CA ARG A 264 -16.99 -40.37 4.48
C ARG A 264 -17.35 -39.25 3.52
N PRO A 265 -17.24 -39.45 2.19
CA PRO A 265 -17.75 -38.49 1.21
C PRO A 265 -19.23 -38.19 1.46
N SER A 266 -19.59 -36.90 1.45
CA SER A 266 -20.99 -36.49 1.61
C SER A 266 -21.85 -36.99 0.46
N PRO A 267 -23.00 -37.65 0.71
CA PRO A 267 -23.97 -37.99 -0.33
C PRO A 267 -24.41 -36.74 -1.12
N HIS A 268 -24.55 -35.60 -0.43
CA HIS A 268 -24.88 -34.33 -1.07
C HIS A 268 -23.75 -33.86 -2.01
N ALA A 269 -22.49 -34.03 -1.60
CA ALA A 269 -21.34 -33.66 -2.43
C ALA A 269 -21.11 -34.64 -3.60
N ALA A 270 -21.47 -35.92 -3.45
CA ALA A 270 -21.45 -36.90 -4.53
C ALA A 270 -22.52 -36.60 -5.60
N VAL A 271 -23.73 -36.23 -5.18
CA VAL A 271 -24.78 -35.76 -6.10
C VAL A 271 -24.31 -34.51 -6.83
N LEU A 272 -23.80 -33.50 -6.12
CA LEU A 272 -23.25 -32.28 -6.73
C LEU A 272 -22.15 -32.58 -7.74
N ARG A 273 -21.21 -33.49 -7.42
CA ARG A 273 -20.15 -33.93 -8.35
C ARG A 273 -20.73 -34.58 -9.60
N SER A 274 -21.65 -35.53 -9.44
CA SER A 274 -22.25 -36.24 -10.58
C SER A 274 -23.03 -35.29 -11.49
N THR A 275 -23.76 -34.34 -10.90
CA THR A 275 -24.46 -33.29 -11.64
C THR A 275 -23.47 -32.39 -12.36
N ALA A 276 -22.41 -31.92 -11.68
CA ALA A 276 -21.40 -31.03 -12.28
C ALA A 276 -20.60 -31.71 -13.41
N LEU A 277 -20.24 -33.00 -13.27
CA LEU A 277 -19.55 -33.75 -14.31
C LEU A 277 -20.45 -34.08 -15.50
N ASN A 278 -21.73 -34.42 -15.27
CA ASN A 278 -22.69 -34.63 -16.35
C ASN A 278 -22.99 -33.32 -17.10
N ASP A 279 -23.11 -32.21 -16.36
CA ASP A 279 -23.26 -30.87 -16.92
C ASP A 279 -22.02 -30.49 -17.76
N LEU A 280 -20.81 -30.77 -17.27
CA LEU A 280 -19.56 -30.57 -18.01
C LEU A 280 -19.48 -31.46 -19.27
N ASP A 281 -19.82 -32.74 -19.15
CA ASP A 281 -19.78 -33.69 -20.26
C ASP A 281 -20.80 -33.30 -21.36
N ALA A 282 -21.99 -32.84 -20.95
CA ALA A 282 -22.96 -32.26 -21.87
C ALA A 282 -22.39 -31.04 -22.61
N LEU A 283 -21.72 -30.11 -21.90
CA LEU A 283 -21.09 -28.94 -22.52
C LEU A 283 -19.92 -29.29 -23.46
N LEU A 284 -19.17 -30.35 -23.18
CA LEU A 284 -18.08 -30.82 -24.04
C LEU A 284 -18.57 -31.42 -25.36
N HIS A 285 -19.75 -32.05 -25.36
CA HIS A 285 -20.37 -32.67 -26.53
C HIS A 285 -21.25 -31.71 -27.34
N GLU A 286 -21.60 -30.56 -26.78
CA GLU A 286 -22.25 -29.47 -27.51
C GLU A 286 -21.30 -28.85 -28.55
N GLN A 287 -21.87 -28.32 -29.63
CA GLN A 287 -21.11 -27.60 -30.66
C GLN A 287 -21.45 -26.10 -30.61
N GLY A 288 -20.53 -25.26 -31.09
CA GLY A 288 -20.70 -23.81 -31.11
C GLY A 288 -20.35 -23.12 -29.77
N TRP A 289 -21.00 -21.99 -29.51
CA TRP A 289 -20.63 -21.04 -28.46
C TRP A 289 -20.57 -21.64 -27.04
N LYS A 290 -21.36 -22.67 -26.71
CA LYS A 290 -21.33 -23.31 -25.37
C LYS A 290 -19.99 -23.99 -25.07
N ARG A 291 -19.43 -24.71 -26.06
CA ARG A 291 -18.13 -25.38 -25.96
C ARG A 291 -16.99 -24.36 -25.94
N GLU A 292 -17.15 -23.26 -26.67
CA GLU A 292 -16.21 -22.13 -26.65
C GLU A 292 -16.19 -21.43 -25.28
N ILE A 293 -17.35 -21.16 -24.65
CA ILE A 293 -17.42 -20.61 -23.28
C ILE A 293 -16.65 -21.49 -22.30
N LEU A 294 -16.89 -22.81 -22.33
CA LEU A 294 -16.16 -23.74 -21.48
C LEU A 294 -14.65 -23.67 -21.74
N GLY A 295 -14.24 -23.57 -23.02
CA GLY A 295 -12.83 -23.44 -23.39
C GLY A 295 -12.19 -22.14 -22.90
N PHE A 296 -12.88 -21.00 -23.00
CA PHE A 296 -12.39 -19.73 -22.44
C PHE A 296 -12.27 -19.77 -20.92
N LEU A 297 -13.26 -20.32 -20.21
CA LEU A 297 -13.19 -20.50 -18.75
C LEU A 297 -12.07 -21.47 -18.33
N THR A 298 -11.74 -22.44 -19.19
CA THR A 298 -10.61 -23.35 -18.96
C THR A 298 -9.27 -22.66 -19.20
N LEU A 299 -9.15 -21.79 -20.20
CA LEU A 299 -7.89 -21.09 -20.51
C LEU A 299 -7.60 -19.91 -19.58
N ALA A 300 -8.64 -19.17 -19.19
CA ALA A 300 -8.47 -17.90 -18.52
C ALA A 300 -7.75 -18.04 -17.17
N THR A 301 -7.95 -19.14 -16.44
CA THR A 301 -7.40 -19.34 -15.08
C THR A 301 -7.76 -18.24 -14.05
N GLY A 302 -8.54 -17.23 -14.45
CA GLY A 302 -9.12 -16.12 -13.68
C GLY A 302 -10.49 -15.72 -14.23
N GLY A 303 -11.17 -14.77 -13.61
CA GLY A 303 -12.58 -14.49 -13.88
C GLY A 303 -12.85 -13.83 -15.23
N LEU A 304 -13.82 -14.37 -15.97
CA LEU A 304 -14.39 -13.72 -17.16
C LEU A 304 -15.83 -13.32 -16.88
N SER A 305 -16.21 -12.07 -17.15
CA SER A 305 -17.59 -11.61 -17.00
C SER A 305 -18.50 -12.20 -18.08
N HIS A 306 -19.81 -12.12 -17.85
CA HIS A 306 -20.81 -12.46 -18.87
C HIS A 306 -20.56 -11.71 -20.20
N ASN A 307 -20.25 -10.41 -20.12
CA ASN A 307 -20.01 -9.57 -21.30
C ASN A 307 -18.72 -9.98 -22.03
N ASP A 308 -17.70 -10.41 -21.29
CA ASP A 308 -16.43 -10.88 -21.87
C ASP A 308 -16.65 -12.16 -22.68
N LEU A 309 -17.39 -13.11 -22.10
CA LEU A 309 -17.70 -14.37 -22.75
C LEU A 309 -18.54 -14.18 -24.02
N VAL A 310 -19.50 -13.26 -24.00
CA VAL A 310 -20.30 -12.91 -25.19
C VAL A 310 -19.40 -12.33 -26.29
N LYS A 311 -18.58 -11.33 -25.97
CA LYS A 311 -17.64 -10.73 -26.95
C LYS A 311 -16.64 -11.73 -27.49
N LEU A 312 -16.08 -12.58 -26.63
CA LEU A 312 -15.12 -13.60 -27.02
C LEU A 312 -15.75 -14.64 -27.94
N THR A 313 -17.01 -15.02 -27.73
CA THR A 313 -17.70 -15.99 -28.59
C THR A 313 -18.21 -15.39 -29.91
N ASP A 314 -18.58 -14.10 -29.93
CA ASP A 314 -18.98 -13.37 -31.14
C ASP A 314 -17.83 -13.17 -32.15
N THR A 315 -16.58 -13.37 -31.77
CA THR A 315 -15.40 -13.26 -32.66
C THR A 315 -14.98 -14.58 -33.31
N GLY A 316 -15.71 -15.69 -33.06
CA GLY A 316 -15.37 -17.03 -33.54
C GLY A 316 -16.06 -17.46 -34.84
N GLU A 317 -15.79 -18.70 -35.28
CA GLU A 317 -16.41 -19.33 -36.46
C GLU A 317 -17.95 -19.39 -36.38
N HIS A 318 -18.50 -19.28 -35.17
CA HIS A 318 -19.94 -19.34 -34.89
C HIS A 318 -20.61 -17.95 -34.74
N ALA A 319 -19.92 -16.85 -35.08
CA ALA A 319 -20.44 -15.47 -35.02
C ALA A 319 -21.80 -15.26 -35.74
N SER A 320 -22.19 -16.18 -36.63
CA SER A 320 -23.46 -16.15 -37.37
C SER A 320 -24.66 -16.71 -36.58
N SER A 321 -24.46 -17.29 -35.40
CA SER A 321 -25.52 -17.87 -34.57
C SER A 321 -25.77 -16.97 -33.34
N PRO A 322 -26.94 -16.33 -33.20
CA PRO A 322 -27.17 -15.38 -32.12
C PRO A 322 -27.06 -16.06 -30.76
N ILE A 323 -26.18 -15.54 -29.91
CA ILE A 323 -26.07 -15.92 -28.51
C ILE A 323 -27.41 -15.57 -27.82
N PRO A 324 -28.15 -16.52 -27.23
CA PRO A 324 -29.41 -16.21 -26.57
C PRO A 324 -29.19 -15.33 -25.33
N HIS A 325 -30.14 -14.44 -25.02
CA HIS A 325 -30.18 -13.64 -23.77
C HIS A 325 -30.11 -14.52 -22.49
N ASP A 326 -30.33 -15.83 -22.61
CA ASP A 326 -30.26 -16.82 -21.53
C ASP A 326 -28.84 -17.32 -21.20
N VAL A 327 -27.75 -16.78 -21.77
CA VAL A 327 -26.39 -17.12 -21.31
C VAL A 327 -26.21 -16.86 -19.82
N GLY A 328 -26.80 -15.78 -19.27
CA GLY A 328 -26.84 -15.57 -17.82
C GLY A 328 -27.56 -16.71 -17.09
N ARG A 329 -28.64 -17.25 -17.67
CA ARG A 329 -29.38 -18.39 -17.11
C ARG A 329 -28.57 -19.69 -17.16
N LEU A 330 -27.78 -19.91 -18.21
CA LEU A 330 -26.86 -21.07 -18.34
C LEU A 330 -25.64 -20.92 -17.40
N LEU A 331 -25.12 -19.70 -17.25
CA LEU A 331 -24.08 -19.30 -16.30
C LEU A 331 -24.53 -19.47 -14.85
N HIS A 332 -25.79 -19.21 -14.52
CA HIS A 332 -26.32 -19.39 -13.16
C HIS A 332 -26.91 -20.78 -12.88
N SER A 333 -27.21 -21.58 -13.91
CA SER A 333 -27.79 -22.92 -13.73
C SER A 333 -26.77 -24.05 -13.88
N VAL A 334 -26.15 -24.20 -15.05
CA VAL A 334 -25.27 -25.33 -15.41
C VAL A 334 -23.81 -24.99 -15.12
N VAL A 335 -23.37 -23.79 -15.54
CA VAL A 335 -22.01 -23.32 -15.29
C VAL A 335 -21.87 -22.81 -13.86
N GLY A 336 -22.91 -22.36 -13.15
CA GLY A 336 -22.82 -21.95 -11.73
C GLY A 336 -22.54 -23.10 -10.75
N ARG A 337 -22.65 -24.35 -11.24
CA ARG A 337 -22.24 -25.58 -10.54
C ARG A 337 -20.84 -26.07 -10.95
N VAL A 338 -20.36 -25.60 -12.09
CA VAL A 338 -19.06 -25.93 -12.71
C VAL A 338 -18.05 -24.78 -12.55
N ALA A 339 -18.53 -23.58 -12.25
CA ALA A 339 -17.86 -22.30 -12.13
C ALA A 339 -18.52 -21.43 -11.06
N GLY A 340 -17.75 -20.58 -10.38
CA GLY A 340 -18.22 -19.68 -9.31
C GLY A 340 -17.73 -18.24 -9.52
N PRO A 341 -18.28 -17.29 -8.74
CA PRO A 341 -17.88 -15.89 -8.78
C PRO A 341 -16.42 -15.69 -8.32
N GLU A 342 -15.67 -14.77 -8.93
CA GLU A 342 -14.32 -14.39 -8.48
C GLU A 342 -14.35 -13.35 -7.34
N ASP A 343 -13.47 -13.51 -6.33
CA ASP A 343 -13.38 -12.61 -5.16
C ASP A 343 -13.05 -11.16 -5.50
N LEU A 344 -12.32 -10.95 -6.59
CA LEU A 344 -11.87 -9.62 -7.01
C LEU A 344 -12.94 -8.90 -7.83
N GLU A 345 -13.78 -9.65 -8.55
CA GLU A 345 -14.85 -9.15 -9.42
C GLU A 345 -16.05 -10.12 -9.36
N PRO A 346 -17.01 -9.91 -8.43
CA PRO A 346 -18.09 -10.87 -8.15
C PRO A 346 -19.03 -11.15 -9.33
N ASP A 347 -18.94 -10.36 -10.41
CA ASP A 347 -19.69 -10.52 -11.67
C ASP A 347 -18.95 -11.39 -12.71
N THR A 348 -17.81 -11.99 -12.35
CA THR A 348 -16.97 -12.82 -13.23
C THR A 348 -16.98 -14.29 -12.83
N PHE A 349 -16.78 -15.18 -13.80
CA PHE A 349 -16.91 -16.64 -13.63
C PHE A 349 -15.56 -17.35 -13.76
N VAL A 350 -15.27 -18.28 -12.84
CA VAL A 350 -14.07 -19.15 -12.82
C VAL A 350 -14.48 -20.60 -12.58
N LEU A 351 -13.83 -21.60 -13.20
CA LEU A 351 -14.12 -23.02 -12.92
C LEU A 351 -13.97 -23.36 -11.42
N ALA A 352 -15.01 -23.95 -10.84
CA ALA A 352 -15.20 -24.07 -9.40
C ALA A 352 -14.26 -25.10 -8.73
N HIS A 353 -13.71 -26.04 -9.50
CA HIS A 353 -12.85 -27.10 -8.97
C HIS A 353 -11.78 -27.57 -9.95
N ALA A 354 -10.60 -27.92 -9.42
CA ALA A 354 -9.49 -28.52 -10.16
C ALA A 354 -9.87 -29.77 -10.99
N ASP A 355 -10.79 -30.61 -10.49
CA ASP A 355 -11.25 -31.79 -11.23
C ASP A 355 -11.97 -31.42 -12.53
N LEU A 356 -12.72 -30.33 -12.52
CA LEU A 356 -13.47 -29.83 -13.66
C LEU A 356 -12.52 -29.20 -14.68
N TYR A 357 -11.51 -28.48 -14.20
CA TYR A 357 -10.43 -27.95 -15.03
C TYR A 357 -9.67 -29.07 -15.77
N ASP A 358 -9.23 -30.10 -15.04
CA ASP A 358 -8.48 -31.22 -15.64
C ASP A 358 -9.35 -32.02 -16.63
N ALA A 359 -10.64 -32.21 -16.30
CA ALA A 359 -11.60 -32.86 -17.18
C ALA A 359 -11.90 -32.03 -18.44
N ALA A 360 -12.12 -30.72 -18.30
CA ALA A 360 -12.33 -29.82 -19.43
C ALA A 360 -11.09 -29.74 -20.33
N THR A 361 -9.90 -29.61 -19.76
CA THR A 361 -8.63 -29.57 -20.51
C THR A 361 -8.44 -30.84 -21.35
N ARG A 362 -8.67 -32.02 -20.76
CA ARG A 362 -8.60 -33.30 -21.48
C ARG A 362 -9.69 -33.43 -22.55
N GLY A 363 -10.91 -33.00 -22.24
CA GLY A 363 -12.06 -33.11 -23.15
C GLY A 363 -12.01 -32.16 -24.35
N LEU A 364 -11.47 -30.95 -24.17
CA LEU A 364 -11.31 -29.96 -25.23
C LEU A 364 -10.14 -30.28 -26.16
N GLY A 365 -9.04 -30.80 -25.60
CA GLY A 365 -7.82 -31.13 -26.34
C GLY A 365 -6.94 -29.91 -26.66
N SER A 366 -5.65 -30.16 -26.91
CA SER A 366 -4.63 -29.10 -27.08
C SER A 366 -4.87 -28.18 -28.27
N ARG A 367 -5.41 -28.71 -29.37
CA ARG A 367 -5.70 -27.94 -30.58
C ARG A 367 -6.74 -26.84 -30.34
N VAL A 368 -7.89 -27.21 -29.77
CA VAL A 368 -8.99 -26.26 -29.48
C VAL A 368 -8.52 -25.20 -28.48
N LEU A 369 -7.76 -25.61 -27.46
CA LEU A 369 -7.19 -24.68 -26.48
C LEU A 369 -6.20 -23.69 -27.11
N THR A 370 -5.42 -24.13 -28.10
CA THR A 370 -4.51 -23.24 -28.83
C THR A 370 -5.27 -22.23 -29.71
N GLU A 371 -6.31 -22.68 -30.41
CA GLU A 371 -7.17 -21.82 -31.23
C GLU A 371 -7.90 -20.77 -30.38
N LEU A 372 -8.41 -21.16 -29.21
CA LEU A 372 -9.05 -20.23 -28.26
C LEU A 372 -8.04 -19.28 -27.58
N ALA A 373 -6.81 -19.73 -27.31
CA ALA A 373 -5.76 -18.85 -26.79
C ALA A 373 -5.39 -17.74 -27.80
N GLN A 374 -5.31 -18.07 -29.10
CA GLN A 374 -5.09 -17.07 -30.15
C GLN A 374 -6.21 -16.04 -30.24
N ARG A 375 -7.47 -16.43 -29.94
CA ARG A 375 -8.60 -15.50 -29.88
C ARG A 375 -8.52 -14.57 -28.66
N LEU A 376 -8.09 -15.09 -27.50
CA LEU A 376 -7.79 -14.26 -26.33
C LEU A 376 -6.67 -13.26 -26.63
N ASP A 377 -5.64 -13.68 -27.37
CA ASP A 377 -4.56 -12.80 -27.82
C ASP A 377 -5.08 -11.68 -28.74
N ALA A 378 -5.85 -12.03 -29.77
CA ALA A 378 -6.44 -11.05 -30.68
C ALA A 378 -7.37 -10.07 -29.96
N TRP A 379 -8.13 -10.56 -28.98
CA TRP A 379 -9.00 -9.73 -28.15
C TRP A 379 -8.20 -8.74 -27.29
N ALA A 380 -7.09 -9.18 -26.68
CA ALA A 380 -6.18 -8.31 -25.96
C ALA A 380 -5.55 -7.25 -26.87
N ASP A 381 -5.17 -7.64 -28.10
CA ASP A 381 -4.57 -6.72 -29.08
C ASP A 381 -5.56 -5.65 -29.55
N GLN A 382 -6.85 -5.97 -29.65
CA GLN A 382 -7.90 -5.00 -29.96
C GLN A 382 -8.03 -3.95 -28.85
N TYR A 383 -8.15 -4.38 -27.58
CA TYR A 383 -8.20 -3.46 -26.45
C TYR A 383 -6.94 -2.62 -26.32
N ARG A 384 -5.78 -3.18 -26.66
CA ARG A 384 -4.52 -2.47 -26.71
C ARG A 384 -4.52 -1.38 -27.79
N ALA A 385 -5.00 -1.70 -28.99
CA ALA A 385 -5.12 -0.73 -30.09
C ALA A 385 -6.08 0.41 -29.74
N ASP A 386 -7.15 0.11 -29.00
CA ASP A 386 -8.12 1.08 -28.49
C ASP A 386 -7.61 1.87 -27.27
N GLY A 387 -6.38 1.61 -26.80
CA GLY A 387 -5.74 2.35 -25.71
C GLY A 387 -6.18 1.95 -24.31
N TRP A 388 -6.73 0.75 -24.12
CA TRP A 388 -7.25 0.27 -22.83
C TRP A 388 -8.37 1.18 -22.27
N PRO A 389 -9.52 1.29 -22.95
CA PRO A 389 -10.65 2.13 -22.50
C PRO A 389 -11.17 1.75 -21.10
N GLU A 390 -12.00 2.59 -20.49
CA GLU A 390 -12.62 2.30 -19.17
C GLU A 390 -13.38 0.95 -19.16
N SER A 391 -13.97 0.58 -20.29
CA SER A 391 -14.66 -0.70 -20.51
C SER A 391 -13.72 -1.91 -20.64
N THR A 392 -12.41 -1.74 -20.43
CA THR A 392 -11.43 -2.83 -20.45
C THR A 392 -11.75 -3.85 -19.36
N PRO A 393 -11.94 -5.13 -19.72
CA PRO A 393 -12.18 -6.23 -18.79
C PRO A 393 -11.08 -6.39 -17.75
N GLY A 394 -11.46 -6.68 -16.51
CA GLY A 394 -10.53 -6.95 -15.41
C GLY A 394 -9.54 -8.05 -15.75
N TYR A 395 -10.03 -9.14 -16.34
CA TYR A 395 -9.23 -10.27 -16.82
C TYR A 395 -7.99 -9.85 -17.61
N LEU A 396 -8.16 -9.00 -18.62
CA LEU A 396 -7.04 -8.54 -19.46
C LEU A 396 -6.01 -7.79 -18.61
N LEU A 397 -6.45 -6.98 -17.66
CA LEU A 397 -5.55 -6.15 -16.87
C LEU A 397 -4.71 -6.94 -15.88
N HIS A 398 -5.23 -7.98 -15.22
CA HIS A 398 -4.52 -8.64 -14.12
C HIS A 398 -4.37 -10.17 -14.19
N HIS A 399 -5.16 -10.88 -15.00
CA HIS A 399 -5.07 -12.36 -15.12
C HIS A 399 -4.42 -12.84 -16.43
N TYR A 400 -4.66 -12.14 -17.53
CA TYR A 400 -4.08 -12.45 -18.83
C TYR A 400 -2.53 -12.56 -18.87
N PRO A 401 -1.75 -11.79 -18.07
CA PRO A 401 -0.30 -12.02 -17.96
C PRO A 401 0.11 -13.44 -17.58
N GLU A 402 -0.69 -14.15 -16.77
CA GLU A 402 -0.37 -15.52 -16.35
C GLU A 402 -0.57 -16.53 -17.49
N LEU A 403 -1.58 -16.31 -18.33
CA LEU A 403 -1.77 -17.09 -19.56
C LEU A 403 -0.57 -16.94 -20.50
N MET A 404 -0.04 -15.73 -20.69
CA MET A 404 1.15 -15.50 -21.53
C MET A 404 2.40 -16.18 -20.97
N ARG A 405 2.52 -16.28 -19.64
CA ARG A 405 3.62 -16.97 -18.97
C ARG A 405 3.54 -18.49 -19.17
N SER A 406 2.36 -19.08 -18.96
CA SER A 406 2.16 -20.52 -19.14
C SER A 406 2.36 -20.99 -20.58
N THR A 407 2.11 -20.12 -21.56
CA THR A 407 2.34 -20.37 -22.99
C THR A 407 3.77 -20.04 -23.46
N GLY A 408 4.59 -19.42 -22.60
CA GLY A 408 6.00 -19.14 -22.87
C GLY A 408 6.30 -17.95 -23.79
N ASN A 409 5.32 -17.06 -24.05
CA ASN A 409 5.47 -15.93 -24.97
C ASN A 409 6.06 -14.69 -24.28
N HIS A 410 7.39 -14.69 -24.08
CA HIS A 410 8.11 -13.68 -23.30
C HIS A 410 8.11 -12.28 -23.92
N ASP A 411 8.19 -12.18 -25.25
CA ASP A 411 8.19 -10.88 -25.95
C ASP A 411 6.83 -10.19 -25.82
N ARG A 412 5.75 -10.96 -26.00
CA ARG A 412 4.38 -10.46 -25.80
C ARG A 412 4.16 -10.03 -24.36
N TRP A 413 4.60 -10.84 -23.40
CA TRP A 413 4.51 -10.50 -21.98
C TRP A 413 5.28 -9.21 -21.65
N THR A 414 6.51 -9.05 -22.15
CA THR A 414 7.31 -7.83 -21.96
C THR A 414 6.61 -6.61 -22.52
N SER A 415 6.12 -6.71 -23.76
CA SER A 415 5.38 -5.62 -24.40
C SER A 415 4.09 -5.27 -23.67
N PHE A 416 3.44 -6.25 -23.04
CA PHE A 416 2.20 -6.07 -22.28
C PHE A 416 2.45 -5.45 -20.90
N ALA A 417 3.52 -5.87 -20.23
CA ALA A 417 3.93 -5.36 -18.92
C ALA A 417 4.46 -3.91 -19.00
N LEU A 418 5.03 -3.51 -20.14
CA LEU A 418 5.50 -2.14 -20.42
C LEU A 418 4.43 -1.19 -20.98
N ASP A 419 3.23 -1.69 -21.29
CA ASP A 419 2.17 -0.85 -21.85
C ASP A 419 1.69 0.16 -20.79
N HIS A 420 2.10 1.42 -20.91
CA HIS A 420 1.86 2.41 -19.87
C HIS A 420 0.39 2.78 -19.73
N ARG A 421 -0.38 2.75 -20.82
CA ARG A 421 -1.84 2.98 -20.78
C ARG A 421 -2.55 1.88 -19.99
N ARG A 422 -2.10 0.62 -20.13
CA ARG A 422 -2.58 -0.48 -19.28
C ARG A 422 -2.24 -0.24 -17.80
N LEU A 423 -1.02 0.20 -17.51
CA LEU A 423 -0.58 0.45 -16.13
C LEU A 423 -1.39 1.60 -15.49
N LEU A 424 -1.69 2.66 -16.24
CA LEU A 424 -2.62 3.70 -15.82
C LEU A 424 -4.01 3.15 -15.58
N ARG A 425 -4.52 2.29 -16.47
CA ARG A 425 -5.83 1.66 -16.28
C ARG A 425 -5.89 0.77 -15.03
N LEU A 426 -4.78 0.13 -14.64
CA LEU A 426 -4.66 -0.60 -13.38
C LEU A 426 -4.63 0.37 -12.18
N ALA A 427 -3.89 1.46 -12.27
CA ALA A 427 -3.84 2.49 -11.22
C ALA A 427 -5.22 3.13 -10.99
N ASP A 428 -5.95 3.46 -12.06
CA ASP A 428 -7.34 3.96 -12.00
C ASP A 428 -8.31 2.99 -11.31
N ARG A 429 -7.99 1.69 -11.31
CA ARG A 429 -8.75 0.65 -10.62
C ARG A 429 -8.24 0.37 -9.21
N GLY A 430 -7.35 1.19 -8.68
CA GLY A 430 -6.75 1.00 -7.36
C GLY A 430 -5.84 -0.22 -7.29
N ARG A 431 -5.34 -0.67 -8.44
CA ARG A 431 -4.46 -1.83 -8.60
C ARG A 431 -3.03 -1.42 -8.98
N SER A 432 -2.56 -0.31 -8.39
CA SER A 432 -1.17 0.13 -8.51
C SER A 432 -0.18 -0.92 -8.01
N ASP A 433 -0.59 -1.77 -7.05
CA ASP A 433 0.14 -2.95 -6.59
C ASP A 433 0.42 -3.93 -7.74
N VAL A 434 -0.57 -4.21 -8.60
CA VAL A 434 -0.43 -5.10 -9.76
C VAL A 434 0.39 -4.44 -10.87
N ALA A 435 0.19 -3.14 -11.09
CA ALA A 435 0.99 -2.37 -12.04
C ALA A 435 2.47 -2.42 -11.65
N THR A 436 2.80 -2.09 -10.39
CA THR A 436 4.17 -2.13 -9.87
C THR A 436 4.72 -3.56 -9.85
N ALA A 437 3.93 -4.57 -9.45
CA ALA A 437 4.39 -5.96 -9.50
C ALA A 437 4.70 -6.45 -10.93
N SER A 438 4.00 -5.94 -11.94
CA SER A 438 4.32 -6.21 -13.35
C SER A 438 5.69 -5.63 -13.73
N LEU A 439 5.96 -4.40 -13.29
CA LEU A 439 7.23 -3.69 -13.51
C LEU A 439 8.40 -4.31 -12.72
N ASP A 440 8.16 -4.77 -11.48
CA ASP A 440 9.17 -5.38 -10.63
C ASP A 440 9.70 -6.69 -11.23
N ARG A 441 8.81 -7.51 -11.80
CA ARG A 441 9.22 -8.74 -12.50
C ARG A 441 10.10 -8.44 -13.72
N LEU A 442 9.78 -7.40 -14.49
CA LEU A 442 10.66 -6.96 -15.58
C LEU A 442 12.00 -6.45 -15.05
N THR A 443 12.00 -5.73 -13.94
CA THR A 443 13.23 -5.23 -13.29
C THR A 443 14.17 -6.38 -12.91
N GLN A 444 13.62 -7.52 -12.48
CA GLN A 444 14.39 -8.71 -12.05
C GLN A 444 14.92 -9.56 -13.21
N THR A 445 14.26 -9.53 -14.38
CA THR A 445 14.53 -10.45 -15.49
C THR A 445 15.16 -9.79 -16.71
N ALA A 446 14.97 -8.48 -16.89
CA ALA A 446 15.43 -7.76 -18.06
C ALA A 446 16.92 -7.42 -17.98
N THR A 447 17.63 -7.71 -19.07
CA THR A 447 19.03 -7.28 -19.31
C THR A 447 19.13 -6.17 -20.36
N ASP A 448 18.02 -5.81 -21.01
CA ASP A 448 17.96 -4.72 -22.00
C ASP A 448 17.73 -3.37 -21.31
N ALA A 449 18.65 -2.43 -21.51
CA ALA A 449 18.56 -1.07 -21.00
C ALA A 449 17.30 -0.32 -21.47
N ARG A 450 16.76 -0.64 -22.65
CA ARG A 450 15.50 -0.04 -23.16
C ARG A 450 14.30 -0.46 -22.31
N VAL A 451 14.26 -1.74 -21.93
CA VAL A 451 13.19 -2.28 -21.07
C VAL A 451 13.30 -1.67 -19.67
N LEU A 452 14.49 -1.68 -19.06
CA LEU A 452 14.69 -1.11 -17.73
C LEU A 452 14.42 0.41 -17.69
N ALA A 453 14.81 1.15 -18.72
CA ALA A 453 14.51 2.58 -18.83
C ALA A 453 13.00 2.87 -18.93
N SER A 454 12.27 2.07 -19.71
CA SER A 454 10.81 2.17 -19.80
C SER A 454 10.13 1.80 -18.48
N VAL A 455 10.58 0.72 -17.82
CA VAL A 455 10.12 0.34 -16.48
C VAL A 455 10.31 1.48 -15.48
N ALA A 456 11.51 2.08 -15.45
CA ALA A 456 11.84 3.14 -14.53
C ALA A 456 11.01 4.41 -14.79
N ALA A 457 10.84 4.78 -16.07
CA ALA A 457 9.97 5.89 -16.47
C ALA A 457 8.51 5.66 -16.08
N SER A 458 7.93 4.50 -16.40
CA SER A 458 6.57 4.14 -16.02
C SER A 458 6.38 4.16 -14.50
N ARG A 459 7.34 3.60 -13.74
CA ARG A 459 7.29 3.61 -12.27
C ARG A 459 7.31 5.04 -11.72
N SER A 460 8.19 5.90 -12.23
CA SER A 460 8.25 7.31 -11.79
C SER A 460 6.99 8.10 -12.14
N LEU A 461 6.38 7.86 -13.31
CA LEU A 461 5.14 8.51 -13.72
C LEU A 461 3.95 8.05 -12.87
N LEU A 462 3.82 6.74 -12.62
CA LEU A 462 2.79 6.18 -11.75
C LEU A 462 2.92 6.68 -10.30
N ALA A 463 4.15 6.78 -9.79
CA ALA A 463 4.41 7.28 -8.44
C ALA A 463 4.03 8.76 -8.29
N GLY A 464 4.18 9.57 -9.35
CA GLY A 464 3.74 10.96 -9.36
C GLY A 464 2.21 11.10 -9.27
N ASP A 465 1.48 10.26 -9.99
CA ASP A 465 0.01 10.29 -9.99
C ASP A 465 -0.62 9.70 -8.72
N SER A 466 0.12 8.89 -7.97
CA SER A 466 -0.33 8.29 -6.71
C SER A 466 -0.35 9.26 -5.51
N THR A 467 -0.28 10.57 -5.73
CA THR A 467 -0.36 11.53 -4.62
C THR A 467 -1.73 11.48 -3.97
N VAL A 468 -1.71 11.11 -2.70
CA VAL A 468 -2.88 10.94 -1.86
C VAL A 468 -3.51 12.31 -1.64
N VAL A 469 -4.59 12.59 -2.37
CA VAL A 469 -5.30 13.87 -2.22
C VAL A 469 -6.10 13.91 -0.90
N PRO A 470 -6.30 15.09 -0.30
CA PRO A 470 -7.19 15.25 0.84
C PRO A 470 -8.65 14.84 0.52
N ARG A 471 -9.38 14.32 1.51
CA ARG A 471 -10.76 13.82 1.34
C ARG A 471 -11.74 14.92 0.94
N GLU A 472 -11.46 16.16 1.28
CA GLU A 472 -12.24 17.34 0.88
C GLU A 472 -12.29 17.48 -0.65
N VAL A 473 -11.21 17.13 -1.35
CA VAL A 473 -11.14 17.13 -2.81
C VAL A 473 -12.04 16.05 -3.40
N LEU A 474 -12.03 14.85 -2.80
CA LEU A 474 -12.88 13.72 -3.22
C LEU A 474 -14.37 14.05 -3.05
N ARG A 475 -14.74 14.65 -1.90
CA ARG A 475 -16.11 15.10 -1.63
C ARG A 475 -16.54 16.18 -2.63
N ALA A 476 -15.67 17.15 -2.92
CA ALA A 476 -15.93 18.20 -3.89
C ALA A 476 -16.18 17.63 -5.31
N LEU A 477 -15.38 16.65 -5.74
CA LEU A 477 -15.58 15.94 -7.02
C LEU A 477 -16.91 15.20 -7.06
N GLY A 478 -17.29 14.53 -5.96
CA GLY A 478 -18.59 13.88 -5.82
C GLY A 478 -19.77 14.85 -5.96
N VAL A 479 -19.71 16.03 -5.32
CA VAL A 479 -20.74 17.08 -5.44
C VAL A 479 -20.86 17.62 -6.86
N VAL A 480 -19.73 17.75 -7.56
CA VAL A 480 -19.68 18.19 -8.97
C VAL A 480 -20.20 17.11 -9.93
N GLY A 481 -20.29 15.86 -9.49
CA GLY A 481 -20.72 14.71 -10.28
C GLY A 481 -19.58 14.06 -11.10
N ASP A 482 -18.32 14.38 -10.81
CA ASP A 482 -17.15 13.77 -11.47
C ASP A 482 -16.76 12.48 -10.73
N ALA A 483 -17.63 11.47 -10.83
CA ALA A 483 -17.49 10.20 -10.10
C ALA A 483 -16.25 9.41 -10.54
N ALA A 484 -15.88 9.47 -11.82
CA ALA A 484 -14.73 8.76 -12.37
C ALA A 484 -13.41 9.27 -11.76
N ARG A 485 -13.22 10.61 -11.74
CA ARG A 485 -12.03 11.22 -11.14
C ARG A 485 -12.00 11.04 -9.62
N ALA A 486 -13.15 11.17 -8.95
CA ALA A 486 -13.27 10.92 -7.51
C ALA A 486 -12.88 9.48 -7.14
N ARG A 487 -13.33 8.50 -7.94
CA ARG A 487 -12.97 7.09 -7.76
C ARG A 487 -11.48 6.84 -7.92
N SER A 488 -10.87 7.31 -9.02
CA SER A 488 -9.43 7.10 -9.27
C SER A 488 -8.57 7.66 -8.13
N LEU A 489 -8.86 8.88 -7.67
CA LEU A 489 -8.14 9.51 -6.56
C LEU A 489 -8.43 8.85 -5.19
N ALA A 490 -9.65 8.35 -4.96
CA ALA A 490 -9.98 7.60 -3.74
C ALA A 490 -9.21 6.27 -3.63
N LEU A 491 -8.85 5.71 -4.78
CA LEU A 491 -8.13 4.44 -4.91
C LEU A 491 -6.59 4.59 -4.93
N SER A 492 -6.08 5.82 -4.91
CA SER A 492 -4.65 6.14 -4.92
C SER A 492 -3.84 5.61 -3.72
N PRO A 493 -4.35 5.55 -2.47
CA PRO A 493 -3.59 5.02 -1.35
C PRO A 493 -3.17 3.56 -1.57
N ALA A 494 -2.06 3.12 -0.97
CA ALA A 494 -1.65 1.72 -1.09
C ALA A 494 -2.55 0.79 -0.26
N ASP A 495 -3.01 1.25 0.92
CA ASP A 495 -3.69 0.42 1.90
C ASP A 495 -5.22 0.30 1.66
N PRO A 496 -5.82 -0.91 1.82
CA PRO A 496 -7.24 -1.13 1.63
C PRO A 496 -8.17 -0.33 2.54
N ALA A 497 -7.72 0.02 3.75
CA ALA A 497 -8.54 0.71 4.73
C ALA A 497 -8.80 2.17 4.28
N SER A 498 -7.74 2.87 3.84
CA SER A 498 -7.81 4.19 3.23
C SER A 498 -8.63 4.18 1.95
N LYS A 499 -8.49 3.16 1.08
CA LYS A 499 -9.34 3.01 -0.12
C LYS A 499 -10.83 2.91 0.25
N ALA A 500 -11.16 2.06 1.23
CA ALA A 500 -12.53 1.85 1.66
C ALA A 500 -13.17 3.13 2.21
N VAL A 501 -12.51 3.81 3.15
CA VAL A 501 -13.06 5.03 3.76
C VAL A 501 -13.20 6.18 2.75
N ARG A 502 -12.24 6.34 1.83
CA ARG A 502 -12.31 7.36 0.77
C ARG A 502 -13.45 7.09 -0.20
N LEU A 503 -13.66 5.83 -0.60
CA LEU A 503 -14.79 5.47 -1.46
C LEU A 503 -16.13 5.69 -0.76
N ILE A 504 -16.24 5.38 0.55
CA ILE A 504 -17.44 5.67 1.35
C ILE A 504 -17.76 7.18 1.33
N ASP A 505 -16.76 8.05 1.49
CA ASP A 505 -16.93 9.50 1.41
C ASP A 505 -17.43 9.97 0.03
N VAL A 506 -16.91 9.37 -1.05
CA VAL A 506 -17.38 9.66 -2.42
C VAL A 506 -18.82 9.20 -2.62
N VAL A 507 -19.19 8.01 -2.14
CA VAL A 507 -20.57 7.51 -2.18
C VAL A 507 -21.52 8.45 -1.45
N GLN A 508 -21.13 8.93 -0.27
CA GLN A 508 -21.93 9.88 0.51
C GLN A 508 -22.14 11.20 -0.26
N ALA A 509 -21.09 11.74 -0.88
CA ALA A 509 -21.16 12.96 -1.67
C ALA A 509 -22.05 12.81 -2.93
N LEU A 510 -21.93 11.69 -3.65
CA LEU A 510 -22.76 11.40 -4.82
C LEU A 510 -24.24 11.19 -4.45
N THR A 511 -24.50 10.51 -3.33
CA THR A 511 -25.86 10.29 -2.83
C THR A 511 -26.53 11.61 -2.46
N ALA A 512 -25.78 12.54 -1.84
CA ALA A 512 -26.26 13.88 -1.52
C ALA A 512 -26.56 14.75 -2.76
N ALA A 513 -25.87 14.52 -3.88
CA ALA A 513 -26.11 15.24 -5.14
C ALA A 513 -27.45 14.87 -5.80
N GLY A 514 -27.97 13.65 -5.56
CA GLY A 514 -29.34 13.25 -5.89
C GLY A 514 -29.70 13.14 -7.38
N THR A 515 -28.73 13.13 -8.30
CA THR A 515 -28.99 12.91 -9.73
C THR A 515 -29.05 11.42 -10.07
N ARG A 516 -29.83 11.04 -11.10
CA ARG A 516 -29.97 9.62 -11.50
C ARG A 516 -28.63 8.99 -11.89
N THR A 517 -27.81 9.71 -12.65
CA THR A 517 -26.47 9.26 -13.03
C THR A 517 -25.55 9.16 -11.81
N ALA A 518 -25.66 10.05 -10.82
CA ALA A 518 -24.87 9.93 -9.58
C ALA A 518 -25.30 8.74 -8.72
N ALA A 519 -26.60 8.39 -8.71
CA ALA A 519 -27.11 7.24 -7.98
C ALA A 519 -26.55 5.91 -8.51
N ASP A 520 -26.49 5.75 -9.85
CA ASP A 520 -25.93 4.54 -10.47
C ASP A 520 -24.42 4.39 -10.15
N HIS A 521 -23.66 5.48 -10.23
CA HIS A 521 -22.24 5.50 -9.85
C HIS A 521 -22.06 5.24 -8.34
N ALA A 522 -22.88 5.86 -7.48
CA ALA A 522 -22.83 5.67 -6.03
C ALA A 522 -23.08 4.20 -5.66
N ALA A 523 -24.04 3.53 -6.31
CA ALA A 523 -24.31 2.11 -6.09
C ALA A 523 -23.13 1.21 -6.49
N ALA A 524 -22.47 1.50 -7.61
CA ALA A 524 -21.27 0.77 -8.02
C ALA A 524 -20.10 0.97 -7.06
N LEU A 525 -19.83 2.22 -6.66
CA LEU A 525 -18.78 2.55 -5.70
C LEU A 525 -19.03 1.98 -4.30
N ALA A 526 -20.30 1.87 -3.87
CA ALA A 526 -20.65 1.24 -2.60
C ALA A 526 -20.26 -0.24 -2.57
N ARG A 527 -20.48 -0.98 -3.66
CA ARG A 527 -20.03 -2.39 -3.78
C ARG A 527 -18.51 -2.49 -3.74
N GLU A 528 -17.83 -1.58 -4.42
CA GLU A 528 -16.37 -1.56 -4.43
C GLU A 528 -15.78 -1.22 -3.04
N ALA A 529 -16.39 -0.27 -2.32
CA ALA A 529 -16.02 0.05 -0.95
C ALA A 529 -16.14 -1.17 -0.02
N THR A 530 -17.17 -2.00 -0.21
CA THR A 530 -17.34 -3.26 0.53
C THR A 530 -16.17 -4.23 0.30
N VAL A 531 -15.76 -4.43 -0.96
CA VAL A 531 -14.63 -5.30 -1.30
C VAL A 531 -13.34 -4.82 -0.60
N TRP A 532 -13.09 -3.51 -0.58
CA TRP A 532 -11.93 -2.96 0.11
C TRP A 532 -12.04 -3.02 1.64
N ALA A 533 -13.24 -2.85 2.20
CA ALA A 533 -13.48 -3.00 3.64
C ALA A 533 -13.27 -4.44 4.13
N GLU A 534 -13.72 -5.44 3.37
CA GLU A 534 -13.48 -6.86 3.66
C GLU A 534 -11.99 -7.20 3.56
N LYS A 535 -11.29 -6.68 2.54
CA LYS A 535 -9.84 -6.80 2.42
C LYS A 535 -9.11 -6.15 3.59
N ALA A 536 -9.56 -4.98 4.04
CA ALA A 536 -9.01 -4.30 5.20
C ALA A 536 -9.19 -5.10 6.50
N GLN A 537 -10.31 -5.82 6.65
CA GLN A 537 -10.53 -6.72 7.79
C GLN A 537 -9.59 -7.95 7.74
N GLN A 538 -9.28 -8.44 6.54
CA GLN A 538 -8.38 -9.57 6.31
C GLN A 538 -6.90 -9.18 6.43
N GLN A 539 -6.56 -7.92 6.16
CA GLN A 539 -5.23 -7.36 6.34
C GLN A 539 -5.01 -6.90 7.79
N ASP A 540 -3.78 -7.01 8.27
CA ASP A 540 -3.48 -6.61 9.63
C ASP A 540 -3.21 -5.11 9.72
N LEU A 541 -4.03 -4.40 10.50
CA LEU A 541 -3.92 -2.98 10.84
C LEU A 541 -2.55 -2.56 11.43
N THR A 542 -1.63 -3.51 11.66
CA THR A 542 -0.31 -3.28 12.26
C THR A 542 0.87 -3.41 11.29
N ALA A 543 0.65 -3.85 10.04
CA ALA A 543 1.72 -4.13 9.07
C ALA A 543 2.13 -2.92 8.22
N LEU A 544 1.22 -1.95 8.03
CA LEU A 544 1.47 -0.66 7.39
C LEU A 544 0.83 0.42 8.26
N PRO A 545 1.50 1.56 8.53
CA PRO A 545 0.81 2.69 9.12
C PRO A 545 -0.31 3.10 8.15
N THR A 546 -1.55 3.00 8.59
CA THR A 546 -2.69 3.53 7.84
C THR A 546 -2.41 4.99 7.52
N GLU A 547 -2.52 5.38 6.25
CA GLU A 547 -2.31 6.77 5.83
C GLU A 547 -3.38 7.71 6.41
N GLU A 548 -4.49 7.15 6.94
CA GLU A 548 -5.58 7.86 7.58
C GLU A 548 -5.91 7.41 9.02
N LEU A 549 -6.26 8.40 9.86
CA LEU A 549 -6.60 8.21 11.28
C LEU A 549 -8.05 7.70 11.54
N ASP A 550 -8.92 7.63 10.52
CA ASP A 550 -10.36 7.33 10.64
C ASP A 550 -10.76 6.06 9.86
N THR A 551 -10.20 4.90 10.23
CA THR A 551 -10.48 3.60 9.60
C THR A 551 -11.23 2.63 10.52
N ALA A 552 -11.87 3.16 11.56
CA ALA A 552 -12.74 2.37 12.42
C ALA A 552 -14.07 2.04 11.72
N ALA A 553 -14.66 0.88 12.05
CA ALA A 553 -15.98 0.45 11.58
C ALA A 553 -16.21 0.41 10.06
N LEU A 554 -15.17 0.07 9.27
CA LEU A 554 -15.26 0.05 7.80
C LEU A 554 -16.42 -0.81 7.28
N LEU A 555 -16.62 -2.01 7.83
CA LEU A 555 -17.68 -2.92 7.38
C LEU A 555 -19.09 -2.36 7.63
N PRO A 556 -19.46 -1.94 8.86
CA PRO A 556 -20.71 -1.23 9.08
C PRO A 556 -20.88 0.04 8.24
N ARG A 557 -19.83 0.87 8.08
CA ARG A 557 -19.90 2.10 7.25
C ARG A 557 -20.13 1.78 5.76
N ALA A 558 -19.52 0.73 5.23
CA ALA A 558 -19.80 0.24 3.89
C ALA A 558 -21.23 -0.31 3.77
N ALA A 559 -21.77 -0.94 4.82
CA ALA A 559 -23.17 -1.37 4.86
C ALA A 559 -24.16 -0.19 4.84
N VAL A 560 -23.86 0.91 5.55
CA VAL A 560 -24.61 2.17 5.45
C VAL A 560 -24.63 2.67 4.00
N ALA A 561 -23.47 2.69 3.33
CA ALA A 561 -23.36 3.11 1.93
C ALA A 561 -24.19 2.22 0.97
N LEU A 562 -24.20 0.89 1.17
CA LEU A 562 -25.04 -0.03 0.42
C LEU A 562 -26.54 0.22 0.65
N ALA A 563 -26.94 0.40 1.92
CA ALA A 563 -28.35 0.67 2.25
C ALA A 563 -28.83 2.01 1.67
N ALA A 564 -28.02 3.07 1.76
CA ALA A 564 -28.33 4.40 1.23
C ALA A 564 -28.43 4.43 -0.31
N THR A 565 -27.72 3.53 -1.00
CA THR A 565 -27.76 3.40 -2.47
C THR A 565 -28.80 2.39 -2.96
N GLY A 566 -29.66 1.87 -2.08
CA GLY A 566 -30.75 0.97 -2.45
C GLY A 566 -30.35 -0.48 -2.66
N GLN A 567 -29.29 -0.96 -1.98
CA GLN A 567 -28.78 -2.34 -2.06
C GLN A 567 -28.90 -3.10 -0.73
N PRO A 568 -30.12 -3.31 -0.21
CA PRO A 568 -30.32 -3.81 1.14
C PRO A 568 -29.88 -5.27 1.34
N ASP A 569 -29.99 -6.13 0.33
CA ASP A 569 -29.56 -7.54 0.42
C ASP A 569 -28.04 -7.70 0.56
N LEU A 570 -27.27 -6.76 0.00
CA LEU A 570 -25.82 -6.72 0.16
C LEU A 570 -25.46 -6.17 1.54
N ALA A 571 -26.15 -5.11 1.99
CA ALA A 571 -25.93 -4.53 3.32
C ALA A 571 -26.20 -5.54 4.45
N THR A 572 -27.29 -6.32 4.36
CA THR A 572 -27.62 -7.35 5.36
C THR A 572 -26.58 -8.46 5.42
N ARG A 573 -26.08 -8.93 4.26
CA ARG A 573 -24.98 -9.91 4.19
C ARG A 573 -23.71 -9.40 4.85
N LEU A 574 -23.34 -8.15 4.57
CA LEU A 574 -22.13 -7.56 5.13
C LEU A 574 -22.22 -7.43 6.65
N LEU A 575 -23.35 -6.94 7.17
CA LEU A 575 -23.59 -6.79 8.61
C LEU A 575 -23.58 -8.14 9.35
N ALA A 576 -24.02 -9.22 8.71
CA ALA A 576 -23.97 -10.57 9.30
C ALA A 576 -22.53 -11.09 9.52
N SER A 577 -21.53 -10.48 8.88
CA SER A 577 -20.12 -10.84 9.03
C SER A 577 -19.35 -9.95 10.02
N ALA A 578 -19.97 -8.86 10.48
CA ALA A 578 -19.35 -7.86 11.36
C ALA A 578 -19.67 -8.13 12.84
N ASP A 579 -18.73 -7.77 13.71
CA ASP A 579 -18.99 -7.71 15.17
C ASP A 579 -19.80 -6.44 15.48
N ILE A 580 -21.12 -6.55 15.43
CA ILE A 580 -22.06 -5.44 15.56
C ILE A 580 -22.04 -4.77 16.95
N CYS A 581 -21.50 -5.44 17.97
CA CYS A 581 -21.50 -4.98 19.36
C CYS A 581 -20.17 -4.31 19.76
N SER A 582 -19.17 -4.27 18.88
CA SER A 582 -17.91 -3.54 19.15
C SER A 582 -18.16 -2.03 19.26
N PRO A 583 -17.51 -1.31 20.21
CA PRO A 583 -17.75 0.12 20.41
C PRO A 583 -17.64 0.98 19.17
N GLU A 584 -16.62 0.76 18.34
CA GLU A 584 -16.47 1.49 17.09
C GLU A 584 -17.63 1.28 16.09
N ASN A 585 -18.35 0.15 16.15
CA ASN A 585 -19.32 -0.25 15.14
C ASN A 585 -20.75 0.23 15.44
N VAL A 586 -21.07 0.52 16.70
CA VAL A 586 -22.44 0.77 17.20
C VAL A 586 -23.18 1.85 16.40
N ALA A 587 -22.54 3.01 16.19
CA ALA A 587 -23.17 4.13 15.49
C ALA A 587 -23.52 3.78 14.03
N ALA A 588 -22.58 3.17 13.31
CA ALA A 588 -22.77 2.81 11.91
C ALA A 588 -23.75 1.63 11.73
N VAL A 589 -23.78 0.68 12.67
CA VAL A 589 -24.77 -0.42 12.66
C VAL A 589 -26.18 0.13 12.90
N ALA A 590 -26.36 1.05 13.85
CA ALA A 590 -27.65 1.68 14.12
C ALA A 590 -28.13 2.49 12.90
N GLU A 591 -27.24 3.25 12.26
CA GLU A 591 -27.54 3.99 11.02
C GLU A 591 -27.94 3.05 9.87
N ALA A 592 -27.20 1.96 9.65
CA ALA A 592 -27.55 0.97 8.63
C ALA A 592 -28.91 0.31 8.91
N ALA A 593 -29.20 -0.01 10.18
CA ALA A 593 -30.49 -0.54 10.58
C ALA A 593 -31.63 0.45 10.30
N ALA A 594 -31.43 1.75 10.56
CA ALA A 594 -32.41 2.79 10.26
C ALA A 594 -32.77 2.84 8.76
N LEU A 595 -31.77 2.77 7.88
CA LEU A 595 -31.97 2.73 6.43
C LEU A 595 -32.64 1.42 5.95
N LEU A 596 -32.51 0.34 6.71
CA LEU A 596 -33.10 -0.96 6.41
C LEU A 596 -34.51 -1.17 7.00
N LEU A 597 -35.01 -0.26 7.84
CA LEU A 597 -36.32 -0.42 8.52
C LEU A 597 -37.48 -0.60 7.54
N GLU A 598 -37.45 0.07 6.37
CA GLU A 598 -38.51 -0.04 5.37
C GLU A 598 -38.39 -1.30 4.51
N SER A 599 -37.18 -1.65 4.08
CA SER A 599 -36.94 -2.76 3.15
C SER A 599 -36.83 -4.13 3.83
N HIS A 600 -36.23 -4.18 5.02
CA HIS A 600 -35.93 -5.40 5.79
C HIS A 600 -36.25 -5.22 7.29
N PRO A 601 -37.52 -4.93 7.66
CA PRO A 601 -37.91 -4.58 9.03
C PRO A 601 -37.54 -5.65 10.05
N SER A 602 -37.63 -6.93 9.69
CA SER A 602 -37.32 -8.04 10.60
C SER A 602 -35.81 -8.16 10.90
N PHE A 603 -34.94 -7.85 9.93
CA PHE A 603 -33.50 -7.88 10.14
C PHE A 603 -33.03 -6.65 10.92
N ALA A 604 -33.50 -5.45 10.52
CA ALA A 604 -33.22 -4.21 11.22
C ALA A 604 -33.70 -4.24 12.68
N GLY A 605 -34.91 -4.78 12.93
CA GLY A 605 -35.44 -4.97 14.28
C GLY A 605 -34.54 -5.84 15.15
N ARG A 606 -34.07 -6.98 14.62
CA ARG A 606 -33.15 -7.88 15.36
C ARG A 606 -31.83 -7.21 15.71
N LEU A 607 -31.22 -6.46 14.78
CA LEU A 607 -29.98 -5.73 15.07
C LEU A 607 -30.16 -4.70 16.20
N LEU A 608 -31.25 -3.93 16.16
CA LEU A 608 -31.56 -2.97 17.22
C LEU A 608 -31.89 -3.66 18.55
N ASP A 609 -32.52 -4.83 18.52
CA ASP A 609 -32.74 -5.66 19.71
C ASP A 609 -31.42 -6.18 20.30
N GLU A 610 -30.51 -6.69 19.47
CA GLU A 610 -29.18 -7.16 19.88
C GLU A 610 -28.34 -6.03 20.48
N LEU A 611 -28.34 -4.84 19.88
CA LEU A 611 -27.71 -3.65 20.45
C LEU A 611 -28.34 -3.26 21.80
N THR A 612 -29.67 -3.29 21.91
CA THR A 612 -30.36 -2.97 23.16
C THR A 612 -30.03 -3.98 24.26
N ALA A 613 -29.94 -5.27 23.91
CA ALA A 613 -29.57 -6.34 24.85
C ALA A 613 -28.11 -6.20 25.31
N GLU A 614 -27.20 -5.82 24.43
CA GLU A 614 -25.80 -5.54 24.79
C GLU A 614 -25.71 -4.31 25.72
N ALA A 615 -26.46 -3.24 25.44
CA ALA A 615 -26.52 -2.07 26.31
C ALA A 615 -27.07 -2.42 27.71
N ASP A 616 -28.13 -3.21 27.77
CA ASP A 616 -28.71 -3.71 29.03
C ASP A 616 -27.67 -4.56 29.79
N TYR A 617 -26.92 -5.43 29.10
CA TYR A 617 -25.84 -6.21 29.69
C TYR A 617 -24.71 -5.34 30.25
N GLN A 618 -24.25 -4.34 29.48
CA GLN A 618 -23.20 -3.40 29.88
C GLN A 618 -23.61 -2.51 31.06
N ALA A 619 -24.90 -2.21 31.21
CA ALA A 619 -25.43 -1.40 32.31
C ALA A 619 -25.69 -2.21 33.60
N GLN A 620 -26.00 -3.51 33.49
CA GLN A 620 -26.38 -4.36 34.62
C GLN A 620 -25.23 -5.23 35.12
N SER A 621 -24.24 -5.53 34.28
CA SER A 621 -23.09 -6.34 34.64
C SER A 621 -22.15 -5.58 35.57
N PRO A 622 -21.66 -6.19 36.68
CA PRO A 622 -20.66 -5.57 37.56
C PRO A 622 -19.29 -5.35 36.89
N GLU A 623 -19.07 -5.91 35.68
CA GLU A 623 -17.89 -5.66 34.83
C GLU A 623 -18.20 -4.78 33.59
N GLY A 624 -19.46 -4.36 33.43
CA GLY A 624 -19.93 -3.61 32.27
C GLY A 624 -19.55 -2.13 32.29
N ARG A 625 -19.62 -1.49 31.12
CA ARG A 625 -19.29 -0.06 30.94
C ARG A 625 -20.58 0.77 30.81
N PRO A 626 -21.07 1.43 31.88
CA PRO A 626 -22.33 2.17 31.84
C PRO A 626 -22.29 3.37 30.86
N ALA A 627 -21.12 3.95 30.63
CA ALA A 627 -20.96 5.01 29.62
C ALA A 627 -21.15 4.48 28.17
N PHE A 628 -20.71 3.24 27.91
CA PHE A 628 -20.88 2.59 26.61
C PHE A 628 -22.33 2.13 26.40
N ALA A 629 -22.99 1.63 27.44
CA ALA A 629 -24.43 1.33 27.40
C ALA A 629 -25.27 2.55 27.00
N ARG A 630 -24.92 3.73 27.55
CA ARG A 630 -25.56 5.01 27.19
C ARG A 630 -25.39 5.33 25.71
N GLU A 631 -24.18 5.16 25.17
CA GLU A 631 -23.88 5.39 23.75
C GLU A 631 -24.75 4.49 22.84
N ILE A 632 -24.84 3.19 23.16
CA ILE A 632 -25.66 2.25 22.41
C ILE A 632 -27.15 2.64 22.43
N TRP A 633 -27.72 2.95 23.59
CA TRP A 633 -29.12 3.38 23.65
C TRP A 633 -29.38 4.67 22.90
N THR A 634 -28.44 5.64 22.91
CA THR A 634 -28.58 6.86 22.11
C THR A 634 -28.55 6.59 20.61
N ALA A 635 -27.70 5.66 20.15
CA ALA A 635 -27.65 5.26 18.74
C ALA A 635 -28.95 4.55 18.31
N VAL A 636 -29.47 3.63 19.14
CA VAL A 636 -30.75 2.93 18.89
C VAL A 636 -31.92 3.91 18.86
N ALA A 637 -31.95 4.87 19.80
CA ALA A 637 -32.98 5.90 19.88
C ALA A 637 -33.02 6.80 18.64
N GLY A 638 -31.85 7.09 18.04
CA GLY A 638 -31.73 7.84 16.80
C GLY A 638 -32.13 7.03 15.55
N ALA A 639 -31.94 5.71 15.58
CA ALA A 639 -32.22 4.82 14.46
C ALA A 639 -33.71 4.46 14.31
N ASP A 640 -34.43 4.21 15.41
CA ASP A 640 -35.85 3.89 15.39
C ASP A 640 -36.64 4.76 16.39
N PRO A 641 -37.42 5.75 15.90
CA PRO A 641 -38.25 6.62 16.72
C PRO A 641 -39.25 5.87 17.64
N ARG A 642 -39.60 4.62 17.32
CA ARG A 642 -40.52 3.80 18.14
C ARG A 642 -39.88 3.30 19.43
N ARG A 643 -38.55 3.26 19.48
CA ARG A 643 -37.76 2.75 20.61
C ARG A 643 -37.24 3.87 21.51
N THR A 644 -37.27 5.12 21.03
CA THR A 644 -36.70 6.31 21.68
C THR A 644 -37.12 6.47 23.14
N GLU A 645 -38.41 6.35 23.46
CA GLU A 645 -38.93 6.53 24.83
C GLU A 645 -38.36 5.47 25.77
N SER A 646 -38.44 4.19 25.39
CA SER A 646 -37.90 3.08 26.19
C SER A 646 -36.38 3.12 26.37
N THR A 647 -35.62 3.62 25.38
CA THR A 647 -34.15 3.68 25.48
C THR A 647 -33.66 4.94 26.19
N ARG A 648 -34.41 6.04 26.11
CA ARG A 648 -34.08 7.31 26.77
C ARG A 648 -34.20 7.20 28.29
N ASP A 649 -35.31 6.62 28.77
CA ASP A 649 -35.53 6.38 30.20
C ASP A 649 -34.38 5.56 30.81
N ARG A 650 -33.93 4.53 30.09
CA ARG A 650 -32.80 3.67 30.49
C ARG A 650 -31.46 4.41 30.48
N ALA A 651 -31.22 5.25 29.47
CA ALA A 651 -30.01 6.07 29.37
C ALA A 651 -29.93 7.12 30.49
N GLU A 652 -31.06 7.73 30.87
CA GLU A 652 -31.15 8.67 31.99
C GLU A 652 -30.94 7.97 33.34
N GLU A 653 -31.52 6.78 33.54
CA GLU A 653 -31.30 5.99 34.76
C GLU A 653 -29.82 5.59 34.92
N ALA A 654 -29.14 5.21 33.83
CA ALA A 654 -27.71 4.90 33.86
C ALA A 654 -26.83 6.13 34.12
N ALA A 655 -27.19 7.31 33.57
CA ALA A 655 -26.50 8.56 33.85
C ALA A 655 -26.58 8.94 35.35
N GLN A 656 -27.76 8.79 35.96
CA GLN A 656 -27.96 9.03 37.39
C GLN A 656 -27.19 8.04 38.29
N ARG A 657 -26.85 6.84 37.80
CA ARG A 657 -25.98 5.89 38.51
C ARG A 657 -24.50 6.29 38.43
N LEU A 658 -24.05 6.75 37.25
CA LEU A 658 -22.70 7.29 37.03
C LEU A 658 -22.41 8.52 37.91
N GLU A 659 -23.40 9.39 38.13
CA GLU A 659 -23.26 10.57 39.00
C GLU A 659 -23.15 10.24 40.50
N ARG A 660 -23.50 9.02 40.92
CA ARG A 660 -23.46 8.57 42.32
C ARG A 660 -22.16 7.86 42.71
N GLU A 661 -21.28 7.56 41.75
CA GLU A 661 -19.93 7.03 41.99
C GLU A 661 -18.90 8.16 42.06
N PRO A 662 -17.89 8.11 42.96
CA PRO A 662 -16.84 9.13 42.99
C PRO A 662 -16.00 9.08 41.70
N PRO A 663 -15.53 10.22 41.17
CA PRO A 663 -14.79 10.24 39.91
C PRO A 663 -13.47 9.48 40.05
N ASP A 664 -13.27 8.46 39.22
CA ASP A 664 -11.98 7.81 39.01
C ASP A 664 -11.06 8.78 38.23
N PRO A 665 -9.89 9.18 38.76
CA PRO A 665 -8.97 10.09 38.07
C PRO A 665 -8.39 9.52 36.77
N LEU A 666 -8.70 8.28 36.38
CA LEU A 666 -8.33 7.70 35.10
C LEU A 666 -9.41 7.79 34.01
N ALA A 667 -10.60 8.34 34.31
CA ALA A 667 -11.71 8.47 33.36
C ALA A 667 -11.69 9.76 32.53
N VAL A 668 -10.50 10.20 32.08
CA VAL A 668 -10.36 11.23 31.03
C VAL A 668 -9.60 10.61 29.86
N ALA A 669 -10.35 9.87 29.04
CA ALA A 669 -10.01 9.60 27.63
C ALA A 669 -11.04 10.37 26.78
N PRO A 670 -10.69 10.85 25.58
CA PRO A 670 -11.40 11.95 24.94
C PRO A 670 -12.76 11.52 24.40
N CYS A 671 -13.82 11.81 25.17
CA CYS A 671 -15.18 11.89 24.64
C CYS A 671 -15.31 13.18 23.82
N SER A 672 -14.90 13.11 22.56
CA SER A 672 -15.25 14.12 21.56
C SER A 672 -15.35 13.45 20.20
N LEU A 673 -16.57 13.16 19.76
CA LEU A 673 -17.21 13.75 18.59
C LEU A 673 -18.63 13.17 18.44
N THR A 674 -19.57 14.06 18.15
CA THR A 674 -20.99 13.83 17.81
C THR A 674 -21.92 13.22 18.87
N ALA A 675 -22.39 14.04 19.80
CA ALA A 675 -23.73 13.88 20.38
C ALA A 675 -24.64 14.98 19.79
N PRO A 676 -25.81 14.66 19.22
CA PRO A 676 -26.83 15.67 18.95
C PRO A 676 -27.56 16.00 20.25
N GLU A 677 -27.62 17.28 20.62
CA GLU A 677 -28.47 17.77 21.69
C GLU A 677 -29.94 17.42 21.40
N ALA A 678 -30.62 16.81 22.38
CA ALA A 678 -32.03 16.46 22.29
C ALA A 678 -32.92 17.72 22.15
N PRO A 679 -33.99 17.70 21.34
CA PRO A 679 -34.90 18.83 21.23
C PRO A 679 -36.05 18.70 22.23
N GLU A 680 -36.31 19.75 23.01
CA GLU A 680 -37.62 20.03 23.57
C GLU A 680 -38.22 21.25 22.86
N ASP A 681 -39.51 21.12 22.54
CA ASP A 681 -40.45 22.11 22.00
C ASP A 681 -40.15 22.76 20.64
N VAL A 682 -40.86 22.29 19.58
CA VAL A 682 -41.75 23.11 18.74
C VAL A 682 -42.72 22.20 17.97
N GLN A 683 -43.98 22.12 18.44
CA GLN A 683 -45.12 21.89 17.54
C GLN A 683 -45.48 23.22 16.85
N ARG A 684 -45.24 23.32 15.54
CA ARG A 684 -46.06 23.99 14.50
C ARG A 684 -45.20 24.35 13.27
N GLY A 685 -45.62 23.88 12.11
CA GLY A 685 -45.28 24.49 10.82
C GLY A 685 -44.57 23.56 9.83
N THR A 686 -45.36 23.05 8.89
CA THR A 686 -44.95 22.25 7.73
C THR A 686 -44.05 23.03 6.75
N ARG A 687 -42.93 22.40 6.31
CA ARG A 687 -42.30 22.36 4.95
C ARG A 687 -40.74 22.40 4.99
N ASN A 688 -40.14 21.36 4.40
CA ASN A 688 -38.73 21.19 3.95
C ASN A 688 -37.58 21.18 4.99
N PRO A 689 -36.99 20.01 5.33
CA PRO A 689 -35.83 19.90 6.23
C PRO A 689 -34.51 19.69 5.46
N ALA A 690 -34.12 20.62 4.58
CA ALA A 690 -32.83 20.52 3.86
C ALA A 690 -32.01 21.83 3.82
N ARG A 691 -32.37 22.86 4.60
CA ARG A 691 -31.70 24.18 4.47
C ARG A 691 -31.52 25.01 5.73
N ALA A 692 -31.71 24.45 6.92
CA ALA A 692 -31.58 25.22 8.16
C ALA A 692 -30.69 24.51 9.18
N ARG A 693 -29.38 24.71 9.06
CA ARG A 693 -28.41 24.83 10.16
C ARG A 693 -27.01 24.99 9.57
N ARG A 694 -26.66 26.23 9.22
CA ARG A 694 -25.29 26.78 9.19
C ARG A 694 -25.43 28.30 9.14
N ARG A 695 -25.40 28.93 10.32
CA ARG A 695 -25.02 30.34 10.44
C ARG A 695 -23.78 30.39 11.33
N PRO A 696 -22.81 31.26 11.02
CA PRO A 696 -21.43 31.11 11.46
C PRO A 696 -21.24 31.68 12.85
N ALA A 697 -20.49 30.97 13.70
CA ALA A 697 -19.71 31.60 14.76
C ALA A 697 -18.48 32.25 14.10
N ALA A 698 -18.70 33.37 13.42
CA ALA A 698 -17.66 34.24 12.91
C ALA A 698 -17.95 35.63 13.47
N ASP A 699 -17.41 35.90 14.66
CA ASP A 699 -17.12 37.24 15.20
C ASP A 699 -16.66 37.09 16.66
N ALA A 700 -15.50 36.44 16.88
CA ALA A 700 -14.66 36.56 18.09
C ALA A 700 -13.46 35.59 18.03
N ALA A 701 -12.56 35.75 17.05
CA ALA A 701 -11.21 35.18 17.15
C ALA A 701 -10.26 36.14 16.44
N GLY A 702 -9.53 36.90 17.25
CA GLY A 702 -8.55 37.87 16.79
C GLY A 702 -7.41 37.22 16.01
N THR A 703 -6.88 38.01 15.09
CA THR A 703 -5.86 37.77 14.06
C THR A 703 -4.45 37.43 14.59
N ALA A 704 -4.32 36.75 15.72
CA ALA A 704 -3.05 36.59 16.44
C ALA A 704 -2.42 35.17 16.53
N PRO A 705 -3.13 34.02 16.47
CA PRO A 705 -2.48 32.72 16.68
C PRO A 705 -1.77 32.14 15.44
N GLN A 706 -2.05 32.65 14.23
CA GLN A 706 -1.54 32.07 12.98
C GLN A 706 -0.08 32.43 12.65
N SER A 707 0.45 33.51 13.21
CA SER A 707 1.85 33.92 13.00
C SER A 707 2.82 33.05 13.80
N GLU A 708 2.47 32.67 15.03
CA GLU A 708 3.34 31.85 15.90
C GLU A 708 3.49 30.41 15.38
N GLU A 709 2.42 29.85 14.82
CA GLU A 709 2.43 28.48 14.24
C GLU A 709 3.20 28.44 12.90
N SER A 710 3.09 29.50 12.10
CA SER A 710 3.86 29.67 10.86
C SER A 710 5.36 29.88 11.13
N GLU A 711 5.71 30.65 12.16
CA GLU A 711 7.10 30.83 12.62
C GLU A 711 7.68 29.52 13.18
N SER A 712 6.88 28.75 13.91
CA SER A 712 7.28 27.45 14.46
C SER A 712 7.55 26.42 13.36
N ARG A 713 6.65 26.27 12.36
CA ARG A 713 6.88 25.39 11.20
C ARG A 713 8.07 25.84 10.35
N SER A 714 8.26 27.15 10.19
CA SER A 714 9.43 27.70 9.50
C SER A 714 10.72 27.35 10.24
N GLN A 715 10.73 27.41 11.58
CA GLN A 715 11.85 27.00 12.42
C GLN A 715 12.14 25.50 12.34
N GLU A 716 11.12 24.64 12.29
CA GLU A 716 11.31 23.19 12.12
C GLU A 716 11.96 22.85 10.77
N LEU A 717 11.49 23.47 9.68
CA LEU A 717 12.07 23.29 8.34
C LEU A 717 13.53 23.80 8.28
N LEU A 718 13.81 24.92 8.94
CA LEU A 718 15.18 25.45 9.06
C LEU A 718 16.11 24.51 9.83
N VAL A 719 15.62 23.85 10.89
CA VAL A 719 16.36 22.84 11.65
C VAL A 719 16.59 21.57 10.81
N ALA A 720 15.66 21.23 9.92
CA ALA A 720 15.81 20.15 8.94
C ALA A 720 16.81 20.47 7.81
N GLY A 721 17.46 21.64 7.84
CA GLY A 721 18.50 22.03 6.89
C GLY A 721 17.98 22.76 5.65
N GLU A 722 16.70 23.13 5.60
CA GLU A 722 16.14 23.94 4.53
C GLU A 722 16.61 25.40 4.60
N THR A 723 16.69 26.07 3.45
CA THR A 723 17.03 27.50 3.43
C THR A 723 15.87 28.33 3.99
N PRO A 724 16.13 29.47 4.68
CA PRO A 724 15.07 30.31 5.22
C PRO A 724 14.01 30.68 4.20
N ASP A 725 14.42 31.03 2.99
CA ASP A 725 13.49 31.43 1.92
C ASP A 725 12.62 30.25 1.45
N ARG A 726 13.18 29.04 1.40
CA ARG A 726 12.45 27.82 1.01
C ARG A 726 11.53 27.35 2.13
N ALA A 727 11.94 27.46 3.38
CA ALA A 727 11.07 27.21 4.53
C ALA A 727 9.85 28.14 4.54
N HIS A 728 10.04 29.44 4.29
CA HIS A 728 8.94 30.40 4.20
C HIS A 728 8.06 30.15 2.97
N ALA A 729 8.64 29.80 1.82
CA ALA A 729 7.89 29.45 0.61
C ALA A 729 7.02 28.19 0.84
N LEU A 730 7.58 27.14 1.44
CA LEU A 730 6.85 25.91 1.76
C LEU A 730 5.72 26.16 2.78
N VAL A 731 5.94 27.03 3.76
CA VAL A 731 4.88 27.43 4.71
C VAL A 731 3.79 28.25 4.03
N ALA A 732 4.15 29.15 3.11
CA ALA A 732 3.18 29.91 2.31
C ALA A 732 2.37 29.00 1.37
N GLU A 733 3.01 28.05 0.70
CA GLU A 733 2.36 27.04 -0.16
C GLU A 733 1.42 26.13 0.65
N ALA A 734 1.84 25.69 1.84
CA ALA A 734 1.00 24.90 2.74
C ALA A 734 -0.26 25.69 3.17
N ARG A 735 -0.10 27.00 3.43
CA ARG A 735 -1.22 27.88 3.78
C ARG A 735 -2.18 28.10 2.61
N GLU A 736 -1.69 28.35 1.40
CA GLU A 736 -2.53 28.48 0.20
C GLU A 736 -3.34 27.20 -0.05
N THR A 737 -2.72 26.04 0.20
CA THR A 737 -3.36 24.73 0.10
C THR A 737 -4.50 24.59 1.12
N GLU A 738 -4.28 24.96 2.38
CA GLU A 738 -5.30 24.93 3.44
C GLU A 738 -6.47 25.90 3.17
N GLU A 739 -6.18 27.11 2.68
CA GLU A 739 -7.19 28.09 2.28
C GLU A 739 -8.05 27.58 1.10
N LEU A 740 -7.44 26.90 0.13
CA LEU A 740 -8.14 26.25 -0.99
C LEU A 740 -9.05 25.13 -0.51
N LEU A 741 -8.59 24.25 0.39
CA LEU A 741 -9.40 23.18 0.95
C LEU A 741 -10.61 23.73 1.72
N HIS A 742 -10.42 24.75 2.54
CA HIS A 742 -11.51 25.45 3.23
C HIS A 742 -12.50 26.12 2.26
N ARG A 743 -12.02 26.66 1.14
CA ARG A 743 -12.88 27.21 0.09
C ARG A 743 -13.71 26.11 -0.57
N MET A 744 -13.11 24.97 -0.90
CA MET A 744 -13.81 23.83 -1.52
C MET A 744 -14.89 23.26 -0.61
N SER A 745 -14.62 23.11 0.70
CA SER A 745 -15.62 22.68 1.68
C SER A 745 -16.83 23.63 1.72
N ARG A 746 -16.58 24.95 1.80
CA ARG A 746 -17.65 25.96 1.77
C ARG A 746 -18.45 25.94 0.47
N LEU A 747 -17.80 25.82 -0.68
CA LEU A 747 -18.46 25.77 -1.99
C LEU A 747 -19.28 24.48 -2.17
N SER A 748 -18.81 23.36 -1.60
CA SER A 748 -19.54 22.09 -1.58
C SER A 748 -20.85 22.21 -0.77
N ASP A 749 -20.81 22.83 0.41
CA ASP A 749 -22.01 23.07 1.22
C ASP A 749 -23.03 23.99 0.53
N LEU A 750 -22.54 24.93 -0.28
CA LEU A 750 -23.35 25.91 -1.02
C LEU A 750 -23.91 25.35 -2.34
N GLY A 751 -23.33 24.26 -2.86
CA GLY A 751 -23.71 23.66 -4.15
C GLY A 751 -23.28 24.47 -5.38
N ASP A 752 -22.25 25.32 -5.28
CA ASP A 752 -21.76 26.15 -6.40
C ASP A 752 -20.78 25.37 -7.29
N GLY A 753 -21.33 24.55 -8.18
CA GLY A 753 -20.58 23.64 -9.06
C GLY A 753 -19.50 24.31 -9.94
N PRO A 754 -19.77 25.45 -10.62
CA PRO A 754 -18.76 26.12 -11.44
C PRO A 754 -17.54 26.63 -10.66
N GLN A 755 -17.77 27.30 -9.51
CA GLN A 755 -16.65 27.78 -8.68
C GLN A 755 -15.91 26.62 -8.01
N LEU A 756 -16.64 25.56 -7.65
CA LEU A 756 -16.05 24.34 -7.08
C LEU A 756 -15.14 23.64 -8.09
N ARG A 757 -15.55 23.52 -9.37
CA ARG A 757 -14.68 23.01 -10.45
C ARG A 757 -13.40 23.82 -10.60
N GLN A 758 -13.50 25.14 -10.55
CA GLN A 758 -12.32 26.00 -10.65
C GLN A 758 -11.36 25.80 -9.46
N ALA A 759 -11.89 25.69 -8.24
CA ALA A 759 -11.09 25.45 -7.04
C ALA A 759 -10.43 24.05 -7.05
N ILE A 760 -11.15 23.01 -7.50
CA ILE A 760 -10.61 21.66 -7.71
C ILE A 760 -9.45 21.69 -8.69
N GLU A 761 -9.64 22.34 -9.85
CA GLU A 761 -8.62 22.37 -10.89
C GLU A 761 -7.38 23.16 -10.44
N GLN A 762 -7.58 24.26 -9.71
CA GLN A 762 -6.48 25.01 -9.09
C GLN A 762 -5.70 24.16 -8.07
N PHE A 763 -6.38 23.39 -7.21
CA PHE A 763 -5.73 22.50 -6.25
C PHE A 763 -4.90 21.42 -6.96
N LEU A 764 -5.48 20.76 -7.96
CA LEU A 764 -4.82 19.66 -8.67
C LEU A 764 -3.64 20.15 -9.51
N GLN A 765 -3.68 21.37 -10.04
CA GLN A 765 -2.53 22.01 -10.69
C GLN A 765 -1.40 22.31 -9.69
N ASN A 766 -1.74 22.81 -8.50
CA ASN A 766 -0.75 23.06 -7.45
C ASN A 766 -0.12 21.74 -6.96
N ALA A 767 -0.91 20.69 -6.76
CA ALA A 767 -0.43 19.37 -6.37
C ALA A 767 0.44 18.73 -7.47
N ALA A 768 0.05 18.86 -8.74
CA ALA A 768 0.86 18.38 -9.87
C ALA A 768 2.18 19.15 -10.02
N GLY A 769 2.22 20.43 -9.65
CA GLY A 769 3.45 21.24 -9.59
C GLY A 769 4.46 20.76 -8.53
N GLN A 770 3.99 20.04 -7.51
CA GLN A 770 4.82 19.47 -6.44
C GLN A 770 5.26 18.01 -6.73
N ASN A 771 4.86 17.42 -7.86
CA ASN A 771 5.14 16.02 -8.20
C ASN A 771 6.56 15.76 -8.73
N ALA A 772 7.12 14.62 -8.33
CA ALA A 772 8.42 14.07 -8.77
C ALA A 772 8.53 13.77 -10.28
N THR A 773 7.45 13.88 -11.05
CA THR A 773 7.44 13.72 -12.52
C THR A 773 8.27 14.80 -13.22
N ALA A 774 8.45 15.95 -12.58
CA ALA A 774 9.17 17.11 -13.14
C ALA A 774 10.70 16.97 -13.09
N GLU A 775 11.27 16.23 -12.13
CA GLU A 775 12.71 16.31 -11.87
C GLU A 775 13.57 15.73 -12.99
N TRP A 776 13.13 14.72 -13.70
CA TRP A 776 13.96 14.06 -14.73
C TRP A 776 13.76 14.60 -16.15
N LEU A 777 12.74 15.43 -16.40
CA LEU A 777 12.44 15.98 -17.74
C LEU A 777 13.59 16.81 -18.31
N HIS A 778 14.28 17.59 -17.47
CA HIS A 778 15.44 18.38 -17.91
C HIS A 778 16.65 17.51 -18.28
N LEU A 779 16.83 16.36 -17.61
CA LEU A 779 17.87 15.38 -17.94
C LEU A 779 17.50 14.58 -19.20
N LEU A 780 16.21 14.31 -19.43
CA LEU A 780 15.73 13.72 -20.68
C LEU A 780 15.98 14.68 -21.85
N ALA A 781 15.64 15.96 -21.69
CA ALA A 781 15.91 17.00 -22.69
C ALA A 781 17.41 17.12 -23.00
N HIS A 782 18.25 17.10 -21.96
CA HIS A 782 19.71 17.06 -22.12
C HIS A 782 20.17 15.83 -22.92
N ALA A 783 19.64 14.65 -22.60
CA ALA A 783 19.99 13.40 -23.28
C ALA A 783 19.53 13.39 -24.74
N LEU A 784 18.31 13.86 -25.03
CA LEU A 784 17.79 14.01 -26.40
C LEU A 784 18.66 14.95 -27.23
N ALA A 785 19.06 16.08 -26.66
CA ALA A 785 19.98 17.04 -27.28
C ALA A 785 21.44 16.55 -27.36
N CYS A 786 21.77 15.39 -26.79
CA CYS A 786 23.06 14.73 -26.99
C CYS A 786 22.99 13.55 -27.99
N ALA A 787 21.78 13.09 -28.33
CA ALA A 787 21.58 11.87 -29.10
C ALA A 787 21.98 12.07 -30.57
N PRO A 788 22.70 11.10 -31.19
CA PRO A 788 23.06 11.18 -32.60
C PRO A 788 21.82 10.99 -33.50
N GLY A 789 21.56 11.93 -34.42
CA GLY A 789 20.70 11.68 -35.59
C GLY A 789 19.33 12.37 -35.70
N GLY A 790 19.18 13.65 -35.34
CA GLY A 790 18.02 14.47 -35.79
C GLY A 790 16.64 14.06 -35.26
N VAL A 791 16.62 13.18 -34.25
CA VAL A 791 15.43 12.71 -33.51
C VAL A 791 14.80 13.81 -32.63
N GLU A 792 15.36 15.03 -32.68
CA GLU A 792 15.20 16.07 -31.67
C GLU A 792 13.86 16.81 -31.73
N ALA A 793 13.36 17.22 -32.90
CA ALA A 793 12.23 18.15 -32.95
C ALA A 793 10.92 17.55 -32.36
N ASP A 794 10.50 16.38 -32.84
CA ASP A 794 9.21 15.77 -32.45
C ASP A 794 9.24 15.24 -31.00
N GLN A 795 10.37 14.66 -30.57
CA GLN A 795 10.54 14.16 -29.20
C GLN A 795 10.71 15.29 -28.19
N PHE A 796 11.40 16.38 -28.55
CA PHE A 796 11.51 17.56 -27.69
C PHE A 796 10.18 18.30 -27.58
N THR A 797 9.37 18.34 -28.65
CA THR A 797 8.00 18.87 -28.60
C THR A 797 7.14 18.09 -27.59
N SER A 798 7.32 16.78 -27.51
CA SER A 798 6.65 15.93 -26.52
C SER A 798 7.03 16.31 -25.08
N VAL A 799 8.31 16.62 -24.84
CA VAL A 799 8.81 17.12 -23.55
C VAL A 799 8.29 18.51 -23.26
N GLU A 800 8.35 19.45 -24.20
CA GLU A 800 7.86 20.83 -24.01
C GLU A 800 6.36 20.87 -23.70
N ALA A 801 5.57 20.05 -24.39
CA ALA A 801 4.14 19.98 -24.17
C ALA A 801 3.78 19.34 -22.82
N ALA A 802 4.72 18.62 -22.18
CA ALA A 802 4.55 18.05 -20.84
C ALA A 802 4.87 19.03 -19.69
N LEU A 803 5.17 20.30 -19.99
CA LEU A 803 5.58 21.30 -19.00
C LEU A 803 4.43 22.23 -18.60
N PRO A 804 3.76 22.00 -17.45
CA PRO A 804 2.76 22.94 -16.94
C PRO A 804 3.39 24.21 -16.34
N ASP A 805 4.63 24.12 -15.85
CA ASP A 805 5.33 25.20 -15.14
C ASP A 805 6.39 25.91 -16.00
N THR A 806 6.42 27.24 -15.90
CA THR A 806 7.37 28.11 -16.61
C THR A 806 8.78 27.99 -16.02
N ALA A 807 8.96 27.76 -14.71
CA ALA A 807 10.29 27.59 -14.12
C ALA A 807 10.94 26.27 -14.55
N LEU A 808 10.17 25.17 -14.55
CA LEU A 808 10.61 23.89 -15.11
C LEU A 808 10.96 24.02 -16.61
N ARG A 809 10.19 24.80 -17.37
CA ARG A 809 10.50 25.09 -18.78
C ARG A 809 11.85 25.78 -18.96
N VAL A 810 12.18 26.74 -18.11
CA VAL A 810 13.51 27.36 -18.13
C VAL A 810 14.61 26.32 -17.87
N LYS A 811 14.43 25.43 -16.89
CA LYS A 811 15.39 24.37 -16.57
C LYS A 811 15.59 23.38 -17.73
N VAL A 812 14.51 22.99 -18.42
CA VAL A 812 14.56 22.11 -19.60
C VAL A 812 15.31 22.78 -20.75
N LEU A 813 14.94 24.01 -21.11
CA LEU A 813 15.55 24.75 -22.21
C LEU A 813 17.04 25.03 -21.95
N THR A 814 17.40 25.42 -20.72
CA THR A 814 18.82 25.63 -20.35
C THR A 814 19.61 24.32 -20.36
N SER A 815 19.04 23.21 -19.91
CA SER A 815 19.71 21.89 -19.97
C SER A 815 19.95 21.41 -21.40
N ALA A 816 19.00 21.69 -22.30
CA ALA A 816 19.14 21.44 -23.74
C ALA A 816 20.23 22.33 -24.36
N ALA A 817 20.26 23.62 -24.02
CA ALA A 817 21.30 24.54 -24.48
C ALA A 817 22.71 24.06 -24.09
N LEU A 818 22.89 23.60 -22.84
CA LEU A 818 24.16 23.03 -22.37
C LEU A 818 24.54 21.75 -23.12
N ALA A 819 23.57 20.86 -23.40
CA ALA A 819 23.81 19.66 -24.20
C ALA A 819 24.27 19.99 -25.62
N HIS A 820 23.57 20.89 -26.32
CA HIS A 820 23.95 21.33 -27.67
C HIS A 820 25.34 21.98 -27.68
N ALA A 821 25.66 22.80 -26.69
CA ALA A 821 26.99 23.38 -26.54
C ALA A 821 28.08 22.29 -26.36
N GLY A 822 27.84 21.32 -25.49
CA GLY A 822 28.75 20.18 -25.28
C GLY A 822 28.90 19.26 -26.50
N ALA A 823 27.88 19.20 -27.35
CA ALA A 823 27.90 18.47 -28.63
C ALA A 823 28.52 19.28 -29.79
N GLY A 824 28.99 20.51 -29.55
CA GLY A 824 29.60 21.36 -30.59
C GLY A 824 28.60 22.03 -31.53
N ARG A 825 27.36 22.25 -31.08
CA ARG A 825 26.24 22.84 -31.83
C ARG A 825 25.84 24.21 -31.26
N PRO A 826 26.62 25.27 -31.52
CA PRO A 826 26.45 26.57 -30.87
C PRO A 826 25.19 27.31 -31.30
N SER A 827 24.72 27.11 -32.54
CA SER A 827 23.51 27.75 -33.06
C SER A 827 22.27 27.27 -32.33
N GLU A 828 22.11 25.96 -32.17
CA GLU A 828 21.02 25.35 -31.42
C GLU A 828 21.12 25.70 -29.93
N ALA A 829 22.33 25.69 -29.35
CA ALA A 829 22.55 26.12 -27.97
C ALA A 829 22.03 27.56 -27.73
N LEU A 830 22.30 28.47 -28.67
CA LEU A 830 21.82 29.85 -28.62
C LEU A 830 20.30 29.94 -28.75
N THR A 831 19.68 29.16 -29.64
CA THR A 831 18.21 29.11 -29.79
C THR A 831 17.54 28.74 -28.48
N TYR A 832 17.99 27.66 -27.82
CA TYR A 832 17.43 27.21 -26.55
C TYR A 832 17.70 28.18 -25.39
N ALA A 833 18.90 28.78 -25.32
CA ALA A 833 19.21 29.81 -24.33
C ALA A 833 18.31 31.05 -24.48
N THR A 834 18.04 31.46 -25.73
CA THR A 834 17.14 32.58 -26.04
C THR A 834 15.70 32.25 -25.68
N GLY A 835 15.23 31.04 -25.97
CA GLY A 835 13.90 30.57 -25.57
C GLY A 835 13.73 30.55 -24.03
N ALA A 836 14.76 30.14 -23.30
CA ALA A 836 14.75 30.17 -21.83
C ALA A 836 14.66 31.60 -21.29
N ALA A 837 15.42 32.54 -21.88
CA ALA A 837 15.36 33.96 -21.54
C ALA A 837 13.97 34.56 -21.80
N GLU A 838 13.32 34.18 -22.90
CA GLU A 838 11.95 34.62 -23.21
C GLU A 838 10.92 34.03 -22.23
N ALA A 839 11.07 32.77 -21.83
CA ALA A 839 10.22 32.15 -20.82
C ALA A 839 10.28 32.93 -19.49
N ILE A 840 11.47 33.30 -19.02
CA ILE A 840 11.63 34.14 -17.81
C ILE A 840 10.94 35.49 -17.97
N ARG A 841 11.06 36.16 -19.13
CA ARG A 841 10.42 37.47 -19.35
C ARG A 841 8.90 37.42 -19.27
N ARG A 842 8.29 36.26 -19.53
CA ARG A 842 6.84 36.04 -19.42
C ARG A 842 6.41 35.67 -17.99
N MET A 843 7.34 35.37 -17.08
CA MET A 843 7.05 35.08 -15.67
C MET A 843 6.68 36.34 -14.91
N LYS A 844 5.63 36.26 -14.08
CA LYS A 844 5.22 37.37 -13.20
C LYS A 844 6.20 37.63 -12.04
N ALA A 845 6.85 36.57 -11.53
CA ALA A 845 7.82 36.66 -10.44
C ALA A 845 8.85 35.52 -10.54
N PRO A 846 9.96 35.69 -11.29
CA PRO A 846 11.04 34.69 -11.32
C PRO A 846 11.75 34.62 -9.97
N THR A 847 12.18 33.41 -9.56
CA THR A 847 13.03 33.26 -8.39
C THR A 847 14.46 33.73 -8.72
N ARG A 848 15.36 33.65 -7.74
CA ARG A 848 16.77 34.01 -7.94
C ARG A 848 17.55 32.97 -8.76
N HIS A 849 16.97 31.83 -9.09
CA HIS A 849 17.68 30.69 -9.67
C HIS A 849 17.56 30.62 -11.20
N GLU A 850 16.40 30.92 -11.77
CA GLU A 850 16.15 30.83 -13.22
C GLU A 850 17.04 31.77 -14.04
N PRO A 851 17.23 33.05 -13.65
CA PRO A 851 18.13 33.96 -14.37
C PRO A 851 19.59 33.46 -14.42
N LEU A 852 20.03 32.76 -13.36
CA LEU A 852 21.40 32.25 -13.25
C LEU A 852 21.63 31.03 -14.14
N LEU A 853 20.62 30.19 -14.34
CA LEU A 853 20.65 29.09 -15.32
C LEU A 853 20.76 29.63 -16.75
N VAL A 854 20.02 30.69 -17.08
CA VAL A 854 20.09 31.34 -18.39
C VAL A 854 21.46 31.97 -18.63
N ALA A 855 22.05 32.59 -17.61
CA ALA A 855 23.42 33.12 -17.70
C ALA A 855 24.45 32.03 -18.07
N GLN A 856 24.36 30.87 -17.42
CA GLN A 856 25.23 29.73 -17.72
C GLN A 856 25.00 29.20 -19.14
N ALA A 857 23.74 29.08 -19.58
CA ALA A 857 23.41 28.64 -20.93
C ALA A 857 24.00 29.57 -22.01
N PHE A 858 23.88 30.89 -21.84
CA PHE A 858 24.50 31.86 -22.76
C PHE A 858 26.02 31.76 -22.77
N ALA A 859 26.66 31.54 -21.62
CA ALA A 859 28.10 31.38 -21.52
C ALA A 859 28.59 30.20 -22.36
N HIS A 860 27.94 29.04 -22.22
CA HIS A 860 28.27 27.85 -22.99
C HIS A 860 27.87 27.95 -24.49
N ALA A 861 26.91 28.80 -24.83
CA ALA A 861 26.59 29.16 -26.22
C ALA A 861 27.55 30.19 -26.83
N GLY A 862 28.55 30.68 -26.07
CA GLY A 862 29.56 31.64 -26.53
C GLY A 862 29.09 33.11 -26.52
N GLN A 863 27.99 33.43 -25.83
CA GLN A 863 27.45 34.79 -25.72
C GLN A 863 27.90 35.48 -24.42
N THR A 864 28.99 36.22 -24.49
CA THR A 864 29.63 36.83 -23.31
C THR A 864 28.79 37.95 -22.68
N GLU A 865 28.25 38.88 -23.49
CA GLU A 865 27.53 40.04 -22.98
C GLU A 865 26.23 39.65 -22.30
N GLU A 866 25.47 38.74 -22.92
CA GLU A 866 24.23 38.19 -22.39
C GLU A 866 24.49 37.37 -21.11
N ALA A 867 25.51 36.51 -21.10
CA ALA A 867 25.86 35.73 -19.92
C ALA A 867 26.18 36.64 -18.71
N GLU A 868 26.94 37.70 -18.91
CA GLU A 868 27.24 38.66 -17.86
C GLU A 868 26.02 39.46 -17.40
N GLN A 869 25.14 39.83 -18.33
CA GLN A 869 23.92 40.57 -18.02
C GLN A 869 23.00 39.74 -17.12
N TRP A 870 22.75 38.49 -17.48
CA TRP A 870 21.87 37.58 -16.73
C TRP A 870 22.47 37.11 -15.39
N ALA A 871 23.81 37.09 -15.26
CA ALA A 871 24.48 36.75 -14.01
C ALA A 871 24.44 37.88 -12.95
N ARG A 872 24.02 39.10 -13.31
CA ARG A 872 23.97 40.25 -12.39
C ARG A 872 22.67 40.25 -11.56
N PRO A 873 22.73 40.61 -10.27
CA PRO A 873 21.53 40.79 -9.45
C PRO A 873 20.68 41.95 -9.97
N ALA A 874 19.36 41.85 -9.90
CA ALA A 874 18.41 42.87 -10.36
C ALA A 874 18.65 44.26 -9.72
N HIS A 875 19.16 44.32 -8.49
CA HIS A 875 19.44 45.58 -7.77
C HIS A 875 20.91 46.04 -7.85
N GLY A 876 21.71 45.51 -8.77
CA GLY A 876 23.07 45.96 -9.08
C GLY A 876 24.15 45.63 -8.04
N ARG A 877 23.81 45.49 -6.75
CA ARG A 877 24.73 45.05 -5.69
C ARG A 877 24.61 43.55 -5.45
N ARG A 878 25.75 42.83 -5.50
CA ARG A 878 25.81 41.40 -5.16
C ARG A 878 25.45 41.21 -3.67
N PRO A 879 24.48 40.33 -3.34
CA PRO A 879 24.16 40.02 -1.95
C PRO A 879 25.40 39.46 -1.22
N THR A 880 25.57 39.84 0.05
CA THR A 880 26.65 39.32 0.91
C THR A 880 26.18 38.07 1.68
N GLY A 881 27.13 37.32 2.26
CA GLY A 881 26.82 36.13 3.06
C GLY A 881 26.25 34.96 2.23
N LYS A 882 25.28 34.23 2.84
CA LYS A 882 24.63 33.04 2.24
C LYS A 882 23.80 33.39 0.99
N ALA A 883 23.11 34.54 0.99
CA ALA A 883 22.32 35.00 -0.16
C ALA A 883 23.16 35.27 -1.41
N GLY A 884 24.47 35.51 -1.25
CA GLY A 884 25.41 35.68 -2.36
C GLY A 884 25.95 34.39 -2.97
N ILE A 885 25.70 33.22 -2.35
CA ILE A 885 26.24 31.93 -2.82
C ILE A 885 25.79 31.60 -4.25
N PRO A 886 24.49 31.68 -4.62
CA PRO A 886 24.04 31.34 -5.97
C PRO A 886 24.71 32.21 -7.05
N TYR A 887 24.87 33.51 -6.78
CA TYR A 887 25.54 34.43 -7.71
C TYR A 887 27.03 34.14 -7.88
N ARG A 888 27.73 33.70 -6.82
CA ARG A 888 29.13 33.28 -6.92
C ARG A 888 29.27 31.97 -7.71
N ARG A 889 28.35 31.03 -7.51
CA ARG A 889 28.28 29.77 -8.29
C ARG A 889 28.02 30.05 -9.76
N ALA A 890 27.05 30.92 -10.06
CA ALA A 890 26.73 31.34 -11.42
C ALA A 890 27.91 32.03 -12.09
N ALA A 891 28.61 32.95 -11.40
CA ALA A 891 29.80 33.59 -11.93
C ALA A 891 30.91 32.59 -12.26
N LEU A 892 31.12 31.57 -11.42
CA LEU A 892 32.07 30.50 -11.70
C LEU A 892 31.61 29.64 -12.90
N ALA A 893 30.32 29.29 -12.97
CA ALA A 893 29.78 28.53 -14.09
C ALA A 893 29.89 29.27 -15.42
N VAL A 894 29.67 30.59 -15.43
CA VAL A 894 29.88 31.46 -16.60
C VAL A 894 31.36 31.48 -17.01
N GLN A 895 32.29 31.58 -16.06
CA GLN A 895 33.73 31.52 -16.36
C GLN A 895 34.12 30.17 -16.98
N ILE A 896 33.60 29.07 -16.43
CA ILE A 896 33.82 27.72 -16.98
C ILE A 896 33.22 27.59 -18.38
N GLY A 897 32.04 28.17 -18.63
CA GLY A 897 31.40 28.12 -19.94
C GLY A 897 32.14 28.89 -21.03
N LEU A 898 32.71 30.06 -20.71
CA LEU A 898 33.42 30.91 -21.67
C LEU A 898 34.85 30.42 -21.94
N ASP A 899 35.59 30.01 -20.90
CA ASP A 899 36.95 29.50 -21.02
C ASP A 899 37.23 28.40 -19.98
N PRO A 900 36.85 27.15 -20.28
CA PRO A 900 36.93 26.05 -19.32
C PRO A 900 38.38 25.72 -18.92
N GLN A 901 39.34 25.81 -19.86
CA GLN A 901 40.74 25.46 -19.58
C GLN A 901 41.36 26.43 -18.58
N THR A 902 41.21 27.74 -18.81
CA THR A 902 41.75 28.75 -17.91
C THR A 902 41.05 28.75 -16.56
N ALA A 903 39.72 28.57 -16.53
CA ALA A 903 38.95 28.50 -15.29
C ALA A 903 39.39 27.32 -14.41
N VAL A 904 39.52 26.12 -14.99
CA VAL A 904 39.96 24.91 -14.27
C VAL A 904 41.40 25.06 -13.80
N ALA A 905 42.31 25.57 -14.63
CA ALA A 905 43.70 25.80 -14.25
C ALA A 905 43.82 26.73 -13.03
N ARG A 906 43.07 27.84 -13.00
CA ARG A 906 43.04 28.77 -11.86
C ARG A 906 42.55 28.11 -10.59
N MET A 907 41.50 27.30 -10.65
CA MET A 907 40.96 26.61 -9.47
C MET A 907 41.95 25.60 -8.85
N LEU A 908 42.83 25.02 -9.68
CA LEU A 908 43.86 24.09 -9.23
C LEU A 908 45.12 24.80 -8.72
N SER A 909 45.41 26.01 -9.21
CA SER A 909 46.56 26.81 -8.76
C SER A 909 46.28 27.66 -7.51
N ASP A 910 45.05 28.13 -7.32
CA ASP A 910 44.69 29.00 -6.19
C ASP A 910 44.67 28.22 -4.88
N ASP A 911 45.23 28.76 -3.79
CA ASP A 911 45.20 28.08 -2.48
C ASP A 911 43.79 28.04 -1.88
N LEU A 912 42.94 29.01 -2.22
CA LEU A 912 41.57 29.10 -1.74
C LEU A 912 40.64 28.08 -2.42
N PRO A 913 39.68 27.48 -1.68
CA PRO A 913 38.69 26.61 -2.28
C PRO A 913 37.72 27.41 -3.15
N PRO A 914 37.18 26.82 -4.23
CA PRO A 914 36.16 27.46 -5.06
C PRO A 914 34.94 27.88 -4.23
N PRO A 915 34.23 28.95 -4.62
CA PRO A 915 33.07 29.42 -3.90
C PRO A 915 31.99 28.33 -3.79
N GLY A 916 31.58 28.04 -2.54
CA GLY A 916 30.50 27.10 -2.25
C GLY A 916 30.90 25.62 -2.25
N LEU A 917 32.20 25.31 -2.28
CA LEU A 917 32.71 23.95 -2.08
C LEU A 917 32.55 23.54 -0.60
N SER A 918 32.03 22.34 -0.37
CA SER A 918 31.85 21.84 1.00
C SER A 918 33.20 21.53 1.68
N PRO A 919 33.34 21.76 3.02
CA PRO A 919 34.54 21.40 3.76
C PRO A 919 34.95 19.93 3.63
N SER A 920 33.99 19.02 3.51
CA SER A 920 34.23 17.58 3.32
C SER A 920 34.86 17.25 1.95
N ALA A 921 34.62 18.08 0.94
CA ALA A 921 35.17 17.91 -0.41
C ALA A 921 36.54 18.57 -0.62
N THR A 922 37.03 19.34 0.33
CA THR A 922 38.39 19.92 0.29
C THR A 922 39.47 18.83 0.15
N GLY A 923 39.23 17.64 0.71
CA GLY A 923 40.10 16.46 0.57
C GLY A 923 40.22 15.99 -0.88
N HIS A 924 39.12 15.97 -1.64
CA HIS A 924 39.08 15.60 -3.05
C HIS A 924 39.86 16.60 -3.91
N LEU A 925 39.59 17.90 -3.70
CA LEU A 925 40.29 18.97 -4.42
C LEU A 925 41.80 18.94 -4.15
N ARG A 926 42.22 18.67 -2.90
CA ARG A 926 43.64 18.53 -2.54
C ARG A 926 44.31 17.38 -3.31
N ILE A 927 43.63 16.25 -3.48
CA ILE A 927 44.17 15.13 -4.26
C ILE A 927 44.34 15.54 -5.73
N LEU A 928 43.34 16.20 -6.33
CA LEU A 928 43.43 16.69 -7.70
C LEU A 928 44.58 17.69 -7.87
N ARG A 929 44.76 18.64 -6.94
CA ARG A 929 45.90 19.59 -6.95
C ARG A 929 47.25 18.87 -6.83
N THR A 930 47.35 17.93 -5.89
CA THR A 930 48.58 17.15 -5.67
C THR A 930 48.95 16.34 -6.91
N ARG A 931 47.94 15.76 -7.58
CA ARG A 931 48.11 15.02 -8.83
C ARG A 931 48.53 15.93 -9.99
N ALA A 932 47.88 17.09 -10.13
CA ALA A 932 48.23 18.08 -11.15
C ALA A 932 49.67 18.61 -10.99
N ALA A 933 50.17 18.68 -9.75
CA ALA A 933 51.56 19.01 -9.43
C ALA A 933 52.55 17.84 -9.65
N GLY A 934 52.09 16.67 -10.10
CA GLY A 934 52.93 15.49 -10.37
C GLY A 934 53.36 14.69 -9.13
N ALA A 935 52.77 14.95 -7.95
CA ALA A 935 53.11 14.27 -6.71
C ALA A 935 52.25 12.99 -6.47
N ARG A 936 52.72 12.12 -5.56
CA ARG A 936 52.01 10.89 -5.17
C ARG A 936 50.82 11.20 -4.26
N THR A 937 49.68 10.54 -4.49
CA THR A 937 48.40 10.79 -3.81
C THR A 937 47.94 9.65 -2.89
N GLU A 938 48.69 8.54 -2.82
CA GLU A 938 48.31 7.29 -2.14
C GLU A 938 47.89 7.48 -0.68
N ALA A 939 48.68 8.21 0.12
CA ALA A 939 48.38 8.46 1.53
C ALA A 939 47.13 9.33 1.74
N GLN A 940 46.93 10.31 0.85
CA GLN A 940 45.75 11.18 0.89
C GLN A 940 44.49 10.39 0.49
N LEU A 941 44.60 9.51 -0.50
CA LEU A 941 43.52 8.65 -0.97
C LEU A 941 43.11 7.64 0.12
N ALA A 942 44.06 6.99 0.79
CA ALA A 942 43.77 6.07 1.90
C ALA A 942 43.06 6.75 3.09
N SER A 943 43.45 7.98 3.42
CA SER A 943 42.78 8.78 4.45
C SER A 943 41.34 9.13 4.04
N LEU A 944 41.12 9.44 2.76
CA LEU A 944 39.81 9.76 2.22
C LEU A 944 38.90 8.52 2.16
N GLU A 945 39.41 7.36 1.75
CA GLU A 945 38.70 6.07 1.78
C GLU A 945 38.19 5.75 3.18
N THR A 946 39.04 5.93 4.20
CA THR A 946 38.67 5.69 5.60
C THR A 946 37.54 6.62 6.04
N THR A 947 37.60 7.89 5.63
CA THR A 947 36.57 8.89 5.95
C THR A 947 35.26 8.60 5.23
N ALA A 948 35.30 8.23 3.94
CA ALA A 948 34.14 7.89 3.14
C ALA A 948 33.43 6.65 3.68
N ARG A 949 34.17 5.60 4.05
CA ARG A 949 33.59 4.40 4.70
C ARG A 949 32.95 4.72 6.05
N ALA A 950 33.56 5.57 6.85
CA ALA A 950 33.02 5.94 8.17
C ALA A 950 31.73 6.79 8.08
N ARG A 951 31.50 7.46 6.94
CA ARG A 951 30.36 8.37 6.73
C ARG A 951 29.42 7.91 5.62
N LEU A 952 29.47 6.63 5.29
CA LEU A 952 28.75 6.07 4.15
C LEU A 952 27.22 6.24 4.27
N GLU A 953 26.70 6.18 5.50
CA GLU A 953 25.28 6.38 5.80
C GLU A 953 24.88 7.86 5.91
N THR A 954 25.77 8.72 6.42
CA THR A 954 25.47 10.12 6.72
C THR A 954 25.81 11.10 5.59
N GLU A 955 26.80 10.77 4.76
CA GLU A 955 27.28 11.61 3.65
C GLU A 955 27.57 10.74 2.40
N PRO A 956 26.55 10.16 1.74
CA PRO A 956 26.73 9.20 0.64
C PRO A 956 27.47 9.80 -0.57
N LEU A 957 27.34 11.11 -0.81
CA LEU A 957 28.01 11.81 -1.91
C LEU A 957 29.54 11.84 -1.76
N LEU A 958 30.07 11.64 -0.56
CA LEU A 958 31.50 11.52 -0.32
C LEU A 958 32.06 10.22 -0.95
N ALA A 959 31.30 9.13 -0.89
CA ALA A 959 31.67 7.87 -1.55
C ALA A 959 31.49 7.97 -3.07
N THR A 960 30.46 8.68 -3.55
CA THR A 960 30.27 8.93 -5.00
C THR A 960 31.44 9.70 -5.60
N THR A 961 31.90 10.75 -4.93
CA THR A 961 33.04 11.57 -5.36
C THR A 961 34.37 10.82 -5.27
N LEU A 962 34.53 9.95 -4.27
CA LEU A 962 35.68 9.04 -4.16
C LEU A 962 35.70 8.00 -5.28
N ALA A 963 34.55 7.41 -5.62
CA ALA A 963 34.44 6.47 -6.72
C ALA A 963 34.86 7.13 -8.05
N LEU A 964 34.37 8.35 -8.31
CA LEU A 964 34.77 9.13 -9.49
C LEU A 964 36.27 9.42 -9.52
N LEU A 965 36.88 9.69 -8.36
CA LEU A 965 38.31 9.92 -8.24
C LEU A 965 39.12 8.64 -8.52
N HIS A 966 38.66 7.46 -8.07
CA HIS A 966 39.29 6.18 -8.41
C HIS A 966 39.28 5.94 -9.92
N ALA A 967 38.15 6.20 -10.60
CA ALA A 967 38.05 6.09 -12.04
C ALA A 967 39.01 7.06 -12.76
N ALA A 968 39.11 8.30 -12.29
CA ALA A 968 40.03 9.30 -12.82
C ALA A 968 41.52 8.94 -12.67
N LEU A 969 41.85 8.16 -11.65
CA LEU A 969 43.20 7.64 -11.41
C LEU A 969 43.49 6.33 -12.17
N GLY A 970 42.51 5.79 -12.91
CA GLY A 970 42.64 4.58 -13.71
C GLY A 970 42.28 3.27 -12.99
N ASP A 971 41.69 3.33 -11.80
CA ASP A 971 41.28 2.17 -11.00
C ASP A 971 39.75 1.99 -11.07
N THR A 972 39.26 1.50 -12.22
CA THR A 972 37.82 1.32 -12.49
C THR A 972 37.19 0.26 -11.60
N ASP A 973 37.89 -0.81 -11.25
CA ASP A 973 37.34 -1.88 -10.40
C ASP A 973 37.04 -1.36 -9.00
N ARG A 974 37.97 -0.58 -8.43
CA ARG A 974 37.82 0.04 -7.11
C ARG A 974 36.75 1.14 -7.12
N ALA A 975 36.61 1.85 -8.25
CA ALA A 975 35.53 2.81 -8.45
C ALA A 975 34.15 2.11 -8.41
N CYS A 976 33.97 1.04 -9.19
CA CYS A 976 32.74 0.25 -9.21
C CYS A 976 32.44 -0.36 -7.84
N HIS A 977 33.45 -0.90 -7.16
CA HIS A 977 33.29 -1.45 -5.82
C HIS A 977 32.82 -0.40 -4.80
N THR A 978 33.41 0.81 -4.84
CA THR A 978 33.04 1.91 -3.94
C THR A 978 31.60 2.37 -4.19
N ALA A 979 31.17 2.45 -5.46
CA ALA A 979 29.79 2.78 -5.78
C ALA A 979 28.81 1.69 -5.30
N ALA A 980 29.14 0.41 -5.47
CA ALA A 980 28.28 -0.71 -5.07
C ALA A 980 28.09 -0.84 -3.54
N GLN A 981 29.06 -0.38 -2.74
CA GLN A 981 29.00 -0.44 -1.28
C GLN A 981 27.96 0.51 -0.66
N LEU A 982 27.48 1.53 -1.39
CA LEU A 982 26.48 2.48 -0.89
C LEU A 982 25.21 1.73 -0.44
N PRO A 983 24.69 1.99 0.78
CA PRO A 983 23.58 1.22 1.36
C PRO A 983 22.24 1.69 0.79
N ASP A 984 22.09 3.00 0.62
CA ASP A 984 20.94 3.64 -0.01
C ASP A 984 20.91 3.36 -1.54
N PRO A 985 19.84 2.74 -2.08
CA PRO A 985 19.70 2.49 -3.50
C PRO A 985 19.74 3.75 -4.36
N ALA A 986 19.22 4.89 -3.88
CA ALA A 986 19.21 6.14 -4.65
C ALA A 986 20.65 6.67 -4.82
N ALA A 987 21.38 6.80 -3.71
CA ALA A 987 22.79 7.16 -3.72
C ALA A 987 23.64 6.22 -4.59
N ARG A 988 23.38 4.90 -4.52
CA ARG A 988 24.07 3.90 -5.34
C ARG A 988 23.84 4.14 -6.84
N GLY A 989 22.59 4.37 -7.24
CA GLY A 989 22.23 4.69 -8.62
C GLY A 989 22.88 5.96 -9.14
N LEU A 990 22.90 7.02 -8.32
CA LEU A 990 23.61 8.26 -8.63
C LEU A 990 25.12 8.03 -8.84
N ALA A 991 25.75 7.23 -7.99
CA ALA A 991 27.17 6.91 -8.11
C ALA A 991 27.47 6.11 -9.38
N GLN A 992 26.67 5.09 -9.67
CA GLN A 992 26.80 4.26 -10.87
C GLN A 992 26.62 5.09 -12.15
N ALA A 993 25.59 5.94 -12.22
CA ALA A 993 25.35 6.83 -13.35
C ALA A 993 26.45 7.89 -13.52
N THR A 994 27.00 8.40 -12.41
CA THR A 994 28.12 9.35 -12.44
C THR A 994 29.39 8.71 -13.01
N LEU A 995 29.71 7.49 -12.59
CA LEU A 995 30.83 6.71 -13.13
C LEU A 995 30.64 6.41 -14.62
N ALA A 996 29.46 5.93 -15.00
CA ALA A 996 29.15 5.63 -16.39
C ALA A 996 29.25 6.89 -17.28
N SER A 997 28.78 8.04 -16.80
CA SER A 997 28.91 9.32 -17.50
C SER A 997 30.37 9.75 -17.70
N TYR A 998 31.21 9.54 -16.67
CA TYR A 998 32.64 9.84 -16.77
C TYR A 998 33.33 8.92 -17.77
N LEU A 999 33.15 7.60 -17.67
CA LEU A 999 33.79 6.61 -18.54
C LEU A 999 33.37 6.75 -20.02
N THR A 1000 32.14 7.20 -20.28
CA THR A 1000 31.66 7.50 -21.64
C THR A 1000 32.10 8.87 -22.17
N GLY A 1001 32.78 9.69 -21.35
CA GLY A 1001 33.25 11.02 -21.74
C GLY A 1001 32.15 12.01 -22.00
N ILE A 1002 31.02 11.91 -21.30
CA ILE A 1002 29.96 12.92 -21.38
C ILE A 1002 30.45 14.20 -20.71
N PRO A 1003 30.31 15.36 -21.37
CA PRO A 1003 30.67 16.65 -20.78
C PRO A 1003 29.92 16.88 -19.48
N ALA A 1004 30.62 17.34 -18.45
CA ALA A 1004 30.03 17.72 -17.17
C ALA A 1004 29.82 19.24 -17.12
N PHE A 1005 28.74 19.67 -16.46
CA PHE A 1005 28.41 21.07 -16.26
C PHE A 1005 28.18 21.34 -14.76
N PRO A 1006 28.54 22.54 -14.25
CA PRO A 1006 28.18 22.93 -12.88
C PRO A 1006 26.66 23.05 -12.71
N ASP A 1007 26.10 22.55 -11.61
CA ASP A 1007 24.67 22.75 -11.27
C ASP A 1007 24.50 23.94 -10.34
N VAL A 1008 24.25 25.11 -10.91
CA VAL A 1008 24.16 26.39 -10.18
C VAL A 1008 23.00 26.41 -9.17
N THR A 1009 21.99 25.57 -9.36
CA THR A 1009 20.75 25.52 -8.54
C THR A 1009 20.77 24.46 -7.46
N ALA A 1010 21.71 23.52 -7.53
CA ALA A 1010 21.87 22.45 -6.57
C ALA A 1010 22.13 22.92 -5.13
N ASN A 1011 21.78 22.06 -4.18
CA ASN A 1011 22.26 22.18 -2.79
C ASN A 1011 23.80 22.05 -2.72
N GLU A 1012 24.39 22.30 -1.56
CA GLU A 1012 25.85 22.33 -1.40
C GLU A 1012 26.56 21.05 -1.86
N SER A 1013 25.99 19.89 -1.55
CA SER A 1013 26.59 18.60 -1.85
C SER A 1013 26.50 18.25 -3.35
N HIS A 1014 25.35 18.51 -4.00
CA HIS A 1014 25.19 18.27 -5.44
C HIS A 1014 25.97 19.28 -6.29
N TRP A 1015 26.07 20.55 -5.85
CA TRP A 1015 26.97 21.53 -6.45
C TRP A 1015 28.41 21.03 -6.42
N THR A 1016 28.86 20.55 -5.26
CA THR A 1016 30.20 20.04 -5.06
C THR A 1016 30.50 18.84 -5.97
N LEU A 1017 29.58 17.89 -6.09
CA LEU A 1017 29.70 16.76 -7.02
C LEU A 1017 29.80 17.27 -8.48
N SER A 1018 28.92 18.18 -8.90
CA SER A 1018 28.92 18.72 -10.27
C SER A 1018 30.24 19.42 -10.62
N LEU A 1019 30.81 20.18 -9.68
CA LEU A 1019 32.07 20.88 -9.85
C LEU A 1019 33.25 19.92 -9.93
N LEU A 1020 33.27 18.88 -9.10
CA LEU A 1020 34.30 17.84 -9.17
C LEU A 1020 34.23 17.05 -10.48
N LYS A 1021 33.02 16.77 -11.01
CA LYS A 1021 32.85 16.17 -12.34
C LYS A 1021 33.50 17.02 -13.44
N VAL A 1022 33.28 18.34 -13.42
CA VAL A 1022 33.90 19.28 -14.37
C VAL A 1022 35.43 19.26 -14.25
N LEU A 1023 35.95 19.39 -13.03
CA LEU A 1023 37.40 19.39 -12.78
C LEU A 1023 38.05 18.09 -13.27
N ILE A 1024 37.46 16.95 -12.93
CA ILE A 1024 37.97 15.63 -13.32
C ILE A 1024 37.90 15.44 -14.83
N HIS A 1025 36.79 15.82 -15.47
CA HIS A 1025 36.63 15.69 -16.92
C HIS A 1025 37.70 16.45 -17.71
N HIS A 1026 38.09 17.65 -17.26
CA HIS A 1026 39.10 18.47 -17.93
C HIS A 1026 40.56 18.11 -17.57
N THR A 1027 40.80 17.56 -16.38
CA THR A 1027 42.16 17.20 -15.91
C THR A 1027 42.55 15.77 -16.25
N HIS A 1028 41.58 14.87 -16.26
CA HIS A 1028 41.75 13.44 -16.43
C HIS A 1028 40.67 12.94 -17.40
N PRO A 1029 40.82 13.17 -18.72
CA PRO A 1029 39.87 12.68 -19.70
C PRO A 1029 39.79 11.14 -19.64
N PRO A 1030 38.59 10.55 -19.82
CA PRO A 1030 38.42 9.11 -19.72
C PRO A 1030 39.19 8.36 -20.81
N GLN A 1031 39.62 7.14 -20.49
CA GLN A 1031 40.25 6.25 -21.46
C GLN A 1031 39.17 5.44 -22.21
N PRO A 1032 39.34 5.22 -23.53
CA PRO A 1032 38.43 4.38 -24.30
C PRO A 1032 38.55 2.89 -23.90
N GLY A 1033 37.47 2.12 -24.02
CA GLY A 1033 37.48 0.66 -23.87
C GLY A 1033 36.73 0.06 -22.68
N HIS A 1034 35.84 0.81 -22.02
CA HIS A 1034 35.07 0.36 -20.85
C HIS A 1034 33.59 0.04 -21.16
N ASP A 1035 33.26 -0.35 -22.39
CA ASP A 1035 31.88 -0.47 -22.86
C ASP A 1035 31.03 -1.46 -22.05
N THR A 1036 31.61 -2.60 -21.63
CA THR A 1036 30.93 -3.59 -20.78
C THR A 1036 30.68 -3.07 -19.37
N THR A 1037 31.68 -2.43 -18.75
CA THR A 1037 31.54 -1.82 -17.42
C THR A 1037 30.50 -0.70 -17.42
N VAL A 1038 30.51 0.14 -18.46
CA VAL A 1038 29.50 1.19 -18.65
C VAL A 1038 28.12 0.58 -18.79
N HIS A 1039 27.97 -0.48 -19.58
CA HIS A 1039 26.69 -1.18 -19.75
C HIS A 1039 26.15 -1.69 -18.40
N ASP A 1040 26.97 -2.38 -17.62
CA ASP A 1040 26.56 -2.93 -16.31
C ASP A 1040 26.18 -1.81 -15.32
N LEU A 1041 26.97 -0.73 -15.26
CA LEU A 1041 26.68 0.42 -14.41
C LEU A 1041 25.35 1.09 -14.79
N VAL A 1042 25.05 1.20 -16.08
CA VAL A 1042 23.78 1.76 -16.57
C VAL A 1042 22.61 0.86 -16.19
N LEU A 1043 22.71 -0.46 -16.44
CA LEU A 1043 21.65 -1.40 -16.06
C LEU A 1043 21.35 -1.32 -14.56
N GLN A 1044 22.39 -1.31 -13.71
CA GLN A 1044 22.23 -1.20 -12.27
C GLN A 1044 21.58 0.13 -11.87
N ALA A 1045 22.02 1.25 -12.43
CA ALA A 1045 21.45 2.56 -12.13
C ALA A 1045 19.96 2.65 -12.51
N LEU A 1046 19.56 2.04 -13.63
CA LEU A 1046 18.16 2.02 -14.10
C LEU A 1046 17.21 1.25 -13.17
N THR A 1047 17.72 0.35 -12.31
CA THR A 1047 16.91 -0.35 -11.31
C THR A 1047 16.64 0.46 -10.04
N THR A 1048 17.23 1.64 -9.90
CA THR A 1048 17.14 2.48 -8.70
C THR A 1048 16.16 3.65 -8.89
N SER A 1049 15.79 4.33 -7.79
CA SER A 1049 15.00 5.57 -7.85
C SER A 1049 15.74 6.74 -8.51
N SER A 1050 17.07 6.70 -8.60
CA SER A 1050 17.90 7.70 -9.28
C SER A 1050 18.22 7.34 -10.74
N TRP A 1051 17.43 6.47 -11.37
CA TRP A 1051 17.60 6.03 -12.76
C TRP A 1051 17.79 7.16 -13.76
N HIS A 1052 17.13 8.31 -13.54
CA HIS A 1052 17.17 9.46 -14.42
C HIS A 1052 18.58 10.05 -14.60
N GLN A 1053 19.48 9.80 -13.64
CA GLN A 1053 20.89 10.20 -13.74
C GLN A 1053 21.63 9.46 -14.87
N ALA A 1054 21.12 8.29 -15.31
CA ALA A 1054 21.69 7.51 -16.40
C ALA A 1054 21.24 7.98 -17.80
N LEU A 1055 20.23 8.88 -17.90
CA LEU A 1055 19.70 9.37 -19.17
C LEU A 1055 20.77 9.96 -20.10
N PRO A 1056 21.70 10.83 -19.64
CA PRO A 1056 22.77 11.33 -20.50
C PRO A 1056 23.62 10.19 -21.07
N VAL A 1057 23.90 9.13 -20.30
CA VAL A 1057 24.68 7.98 -20.75
C VAL A 1057 23.97 7.22 -21.86
N LEU A 1058 22.65 7.02 -21.71
CA LEU A 1058 21.82 6.37 -22.72
C LEU A 1058 21.84 7.09 -24.07
N SER A 1059 22.04 8.41 -24.10
CA SER A 1059 22.15 9.16 -25.36
C SER A 1059 23.31 8.71 -26.26
N ARG A 1060 24.36 8.11 -25.66
CA ARG A 1060 25.53 7.59 -26.38
C ARG A 1060 25.51 6.07 -26.52
N THR A 1061 25.09 5.36 -25.48
CA THR A 1061 25.16 3.89 -25.45
C THR A 1061 23.93 3.23 -26.07
N THR A 1062 22.73 3.79 -25.88
CA THR A 1062 21.46 3.20 -26.34
C THR A 1062 20.42 4.28 -26.63
N PRO A 1063 20.59 5.09 -27.71
CA PRO A 1063 19.72 6.23 -28.00
C PRO A 1063 18.24 5.86 -28.14
N THR A 1064 17.95 4.65 -28.61
CA THR A 1064 16.59 4.10 -28.74
C THR A 1064 15.84 4.00 -27.40
N ALA A 1065 16.55 3.89 -26.27
CA ALA A 1065 15.92 3.90 -24.95
C ALA A 1065 15.25 5.25 -24.64
N LEU A 1066 15.82 6.36 -25.12
CA LEU A 1066 15.23 7.69 -24.96
C LEU A 1066 13.90 7.79 -25.72
N THR A 1067 13.83 7.20 -26.91
CA THR A 1067 12.58 7.14 -27.69
C THR A 1067 11.51 6.35 -26.93
N THR A 1068 11.86 5.22 -26.31
CA THR A 1068 10.92 4.45 -25.48
C THR A 1068 10.41 5.27 -24.29
N ILE A 1069 11.29 5.99 -23.59
CA ILE A 1069 10.90 6.88 -22.48
C ILE A 1069 9.95 8.00 -22.96
N THR A 1070 10.24 8.63 -24.10
CA THR A 1070 9.34 9.66 -24.66
C THR A 1070 8.00 9.08 -25.09
N SER A 1071 7.96 7.85 -25.60
CA SER A 1071 6.71 7.16 -25.91
C SER A 1071 5.90 6.87 -24.64
N THR A 1072 6.54 6.45 -23.55
CA THR A 1072 5.88 6.27 -22.25
C THR A 1072 5.31 7.59 -21.73
N LEU A 1073 6.07 8.69 -21.85
CA LEU A 1073 5.59 10.03 -21.47
C LEU A 1073 4.37 10.47 -22.30
N ASN A 1074 4.35 10.19 -23.61
CA ASN A 1074 3.19 10.51 -24.45
C ASN A 1074 1.98 9.64 -24.10
N GLN A 1075 2.17 8.33 -23.90
CA GLN A 1075 1.12 7.43 -23.43
C GLN A 1075 0.52 7.87 -22.09
N HIS A 1076 1.31 8.47 -21.21
CA HIS A 1076 0.84 8.99 -19.93
C HIS A 1076 -0.08 10.19 -20.08
N ARG A 1077 0.13 11.02 -21.11
CA ARG A 1077 -0.60 12.27 -21.34
C ARG A 1077 -1.87 12.08 -22.14
N GLU A 1078 -1.95 11.02 -22.94
CA GLU A 1078 -3.11 10.63 -23.74
C GLU A 1078 -3.72 9.34 -23.16
N PRO A 1079 -4.47 9.44 -22.03
CA PRO A 1079 -5.13 8.31 -21.40
C PRO A 1079 -6.29 7.73 -22.22
#